data_AF-A0AAW1MK40-F1
#
_entry.id   AF-A0AAW1MK40-F1
#
_cell.length_a   1.000
_cell.length_b   1.000
_cell.length_c   1.000
_cell.angle_alpha   90.00
_cell.angle_beta   90.00
_cell.angle_gamma   90.00
#
_symmetry.space_group_name_H-M   'P 1'
#
loop_
_entity.id
_entity.type
_entity.pdbx_description
1 polymer ?
#
loop_
_entity_poly.entity_id
_entity_poly.type
_entity_poly.pdbx_seq_one_letter_code
_entity_poly.pdbx_strand_id
1 'polypeptide(L)'
;MRKFPCFCFPRRIQNNNILIHSQELPQKSDQIMENNNNMKNVNENLKGYMDQTTGDLTENIILNHDFSQGLHLWHANQCNAFIVSPESGNTEGTSTDFAGGYAKVTGRKECWQGLEQDITSRVLPGLTYNVSASVGVSGHHGSSNVQATVKLEFRDSDTKYLFIERIQVAEKWETLAGTFTFSTMPDRVVFYLEGPDPGVDLLIQSVVICCSTPTKKKPCEDDDNDNIIINPAFEDGFNNWSARGCNVVLHDSMADGKIVPQSGKVFAAATGRTQTWNGLQQDITGRVKRKLAYEVTATVRIYGNSGNAANVQATLWIQTPDKREQYVVISNVQATDKDWALLQGKFLINGAPSTVVVYLEGPPAGTDILLNSLVVKHAQKTPPSPPPIIQNAAFGVNIIQNSELSDGTNGWFPLGNCTLNIANGSPHILPPMAKDSLGPHEPLSGRYILATNRTQNWMGPAQMITDKVQLFLTYQVSAWVKIGSTTSGPQNVNVALSVDGQWVNGGEVEVSDGRWHEVGGSFRIEKQAAKVMVYIQGPVSGVDLMLGSLQIFAVDRQARFKSLRKQTDKIRKRDVVLNFTGGSTIGTFIKVKQTTNSFPFGSCINRTNIDNEDFVDFFLKHFNWAVFGNELKWYWTESQQGNFNYRDADDMLDLCQKNNVQTRGHCIFWDVDDTVQSWIKGLNKTDLSTAVNNRLTGLLTRYKGKFRHYDVNNEMLHGSFYQNHLGKDIRAYMFKTANKLDPSALLFVNDYHVEDGNDPRSSPEKYISQILDLQTQGAPVGGIGIQGHIDSPVGPIVCSALDQLGILGLPIWFTELDVSSINEHIRADDLEVMLREAFAHPAVDGVMLWGFWELFMSRDNSHLVNAEGDINEAGKRYLKLKQEWLTSSHGCVGDDGQFCFRGFHGAYEVEIVSLGDCITKTFVVDEGDSPLVINIDL
;
A
#
# COMPACT_ATOMS: atom_id res chain seq x y z
N MET A 1 -47.64 16.40 -17.25
CA MET A 1 -48.63 15.30 -17.35
C MET A 1 -48.29 14.39 -18.52
N ARG A 2 -47.71 13.22 -18.26
CA ARG A 2 -47.83 11.97 -19.04
C ARG A 2 -47.53 10.85 -18.04
N LYS A 3 -48.54 10.02 -17.76
CA LYS A 3 -48.50 8.90 -16.81
C LYS A 3 -47.83 7.69 -17.49
N PHE A 4 -46.92 7.01 -16.79
CA PHE A 4 -46.54 5.62 -17.07
C PHE A 4 -46.91 4.76 -15.86
N PRO A 5 -47.41 3.52 -16.04
CA PRO A 5 -48.01 2.73 -14.98
C PRO A 5 -47.01 1.77 -14.31
N CYS A 6 -47.13 1.63 -12.99
CA CYS A 6 -46.53 0.52 -12.24
C CYS A 6 -47.10 -0.82 -12.72
N PHE A 7 -46.23 -1.74 -13.10
CA PHE A 7 -46.57 -3.16 -13.26
C PHE A 7 -46.21 -3.92 -11.98
N CYS A 8 -47.23 -4.43 -11.31
CA CYS A 8 -47.12 -5.44 -10.27
C CYS A 8 -46.96 -6.83 -10.91
N PHE A 9 -45.96 -7.60 -10.49
CA PHE A 9 -45.84 -9.03 -10.82
C PHE A 9 -46.65 -9.89 -9.83
N PRO A 10 -47.45 -10.89 -10.27
CA PRO A 10 -48.05 -11.86 -9.36
C PRO A 10 -47.25 -13.16 -9.23
N ARG A 11 -47.29 -13.66 -7.99
CA ARG A 11 -47.04 -15.01 -7.44
C ARG A 11 -46.78 -16.16 -8.42
N ARG A 12 -45.71 -16.91 -8.13
CA ARG A 12 -45.41 -18.25 -8.68
C ARG A 12 -46.17 -19.34 -7.92
N ILE A 13 -46.68 -20.30 -8.68
CA ILE A 13 -47.44 -21.49 -8.26
C ILE A 13 -46.48 -22.62 -7.84
N GLN A 14 -46.86 -23.34 -6.77
CA GLN A 14 -46.26 -24.59 -6.28
C GLN A 14 -46.38 -25.73 -7.31
N ASN A 15 -45.37 -26.60 -7.40
CA ASN A 15 -45.60 -28.05 -7.25
C ASN A 15 -44.31 -28.90 -7.19
N ASN A 16 -44.32 -29.75 -6.17
CA ASN A 16 -43.89 -31.15 -6.08
C ASN A 16 -42.41 -31.56 -6.13
N ASN A 17 -41.94 -31.85 -4.92
CA ASN A 17 -40.89 -32.79 -4.54
C ASN A 17 -41.10 -34.18 -5.18
N ILE A 18 -40.02 -34.75 -5.72
CA ILE A 18 -39.81 -36.20 -5.77
C ILE A 18 -38.49 -36.47 -5.03
N LEU A 19 -38.62 -37.14 -3.89
CA LEU A 19 -37.52 -37.74 -3.13
C LEU A 19 -37.03 -38.98 -3.86
N ILE A 20 -35.71 -39.13 -4.05
CA ILE A 20 -35.07 -40.42 -4.24
C ILE A 20 -33.83 -40.51 -3.34
N HIS A 21 -33.81 -41.61 -2.58
CA HIS A 21 -32.87 -42.03 -1.55
C HIS A 21 -31.39 -42.03 -1.97
N SER A 22 -30.54 -41.55 -1.07
CA SER A 22 -29.10 -41.88 -1.00
C SER A 22 -28.91 -43.21 -0.25
N GLN A 23 -28.27 -44.18 -0.89
CA GLN A 23 -27.69 -45.38 -0.26
C GLN A 23 -26.16 -45.29 -0.32
N GLU A 24 -25.54 -45.53 0.83
CA GLU A 24 -24.09 -45.64 1.03
C GLU A 24 -23.52 -47.03 0.67
N LEU A 25 -22.18 -47.06 0.57
CA LEU A 25 -21.20 -48.16 0.74
C LEU A 25 -20.49 -48.65 -0.55
N PRO A 26 -19.25 -49.19 -0.46
CA PRO A 26 -18.12 -48.82 0.41
C PRO A 26 -16.74 -48.85 -0.31
N GLN A 27 -15.70 -48.43 0.43
CA GLN A 27 -14.26 -48.56 0.12
C GLN A 27 -13.82 -50.01 -0.19
N LYS A 28 -12.86 -50.16 -1.11
CA LYS A 28 -11.91 -51.28 -1.15
C LYS A 28 -10.50 -50.81 -1.50
N SER A 29 -9.55 -51.31 -0.72
CA SER A 29 -8.11 -51.32 -0.92
C SER A 29 -7.70 -52.16 -2.13
N ASP A 30 -6.52 -51.90 -2.70
CA ASP A 30 -5.40 -52.86 -2.68
C ASP A 30 -4.13 -52.25 -3.33
N GLN A 31 -3.02 -52.35 -2.60
CA GLN A 31 -1.65 -52.29 -3.11
C GLN A 31 -1.34 -53.61 -3.83
N ILE A 32 -0.50 -53.58 -4.88
CA ILE A 32 0.68 -54.47 -5.08
C ILE A 32 1.40 -54.20 -6.42
N MET A 33 2.71 -53.99 -6.27
CA MET A 33 3.88 -54.24 -7.14
C MET A 33 4.17 -53.46 -8.44
N GLU A 34 5.19 -52.59 -8.33
CA GLU A 34 6.49 -52.65 -9.03
C GLU A 34 6.65 -53.60 -10.23
N ASN A 35 6.91 -53.05 -11.41
CA ASN A 35 8.22 -53.09 -12.09
C ASN A 35 8.11 -52.63 -13.55
N ASN A 36 8.79 -51.53 -13.90
CA ASN A 36 9.81 -51.52 -14.97
C ASN A 36 10.26 -50.10 -15.30
N ASN A 37 11.35 -49.70 -14.63
CA ASN A 37 12.29 -48.70 -15.10
C ASN A 37 12.96 -49.20 -16.39
N ASN A 38 12.76 -48.49 -17.51
CA ASN A 38 13.80 -48.16 -18.50
C ASN A 38 13.15 -47.60 -19.78
N MET A 39 12.90 -46.28 -19.81
CA MET A 39 12.91 -45.45 -21.04
C MET A 39 12.64 -43.97 -20.73
N LYS A 40 13.36 -43.39 -19.76
CA LYS A 40 13.35 -41.93 -19.52
C LYS A 40 14.73 -41.28 -19.28
N ASN A 41 15.82 -42.03 -19.48
CA ASN A 41 17.20 -41.54 -19.24
C ASN A 41 17.92 -40.95 -20.47
N VAL A 42 17.20 -40.32 -21.40
CA VAL A 42 17.84 -39.67 -22.57
C VAL A 42 17.44 -38.19 -22.77
N ASN A 43 16.49 -37.65 -21.99
CA ASN A 43 16.08 -36.23 -22.11
C ASN A 43 16.32 -35.37 -20.86
N GLU A 44 17.04 -35.86 -19.85
CA GLU A 44 17.47 -35.05 -18.70
C GLU A 44 18.89 -34.45 -18.83
N ASN A 45 19.67 -34.83 -19.84
CA ASN A 45 21.04 -34.31 -20.04
C ASN A 45 21.15 -33.04 -20.90
N LEU A 46 20.04 -32.37 -21.22
CA LEU A 46 20.03 -31.07 -21.93
C LEU A 46 19.30 -29.94 -21.18
N LYS A 47 18.81 -30.21 -19.96
CA LYS A 47 18.23 -29.20 -19.06
C LYS A 47 19.11 -28.82 -17.87
N GLY A 48 20.24 -29.52 -17.69
CA GLY A 48 21.22 -29.23 -16.62
C GLY A 48 22.24 -28.12 -16.92
N TYR A 49 22.06 -27.33 -17.99
CA TYR A 49 23.04 -26.32 -18.42
C TYR A 49 22.49 -24.88 -18.58
N MET A 50 21.25 -24.61 -18.16
CA MET A 50 20.71 -23.24 -18.12
C MET A 50 20.00 -22.88 -16.80
N ASP A 51 20.19 -23.66 -15.73
CA ASP A 51 19.56 -23.43 -14.42
C ASP A 51 20.58 -23.43 -13.27
N GLN A 52 21.74 -22.79 -13.51
CA GLN A 52 22.76 -22.47 -12.50
C GLN A 52 23.24 -21.02 -12.67
N THR A 53 22.34 -20.07 -12.46
CA THR A 53 22.71 -18.68 -12.22
C THR A 53 21.89 -18.12 -11.06
N THR A 54 22.08 -18.72 -9.87
CA THR A 54 21.83 -18.13 -8.54
C THR A 54 22.43 -19.06 -7.46
N GLY A 55 23.73 -19.33 -7.56
CA GLY A 55 24.51 -19.96 -6.49
C GLY A 55 25.09 -18.89 -5.55
N ASP A 56 25.11 -19.18 -4.24
CA ASP A 56 25.70 -18.37 -3.18
C ASP A 56 27.02 -17.67 -3.60
N LEU A 57 27.05 -16.33 -3.59
CA LEU A 57 28.24 -15.51 -3.90
C LEU A 57 29.28 -15.49 -2.76
N THR A 58 29.61 -16.65 -2.20
CA THR A 58 30.73 -16.83 -1.25
C THR A 58 31.97 -17.46 -1.90
N GLU A 59 31.90 -17.87 -3.17
CA GLU A 59 33.02 -18.45 -3.89
C GLU A 59 34.06 -17.40 -4.33
N ASN A 60 35.34 -17.80 -4.33
CA ASN A 60 36.46 -16.98 -4.79
C ASN A 60 36.28 -16.64 -6.29
N ILE A 61 36.20 -15.36 -6.62
CA ILE A 61 36.03 -14.91 -8.01
C ILE A 61 37.32 -15.06 -8.82
N ILE A 62 38.48 -15.29 -8.20
CA ILE A 62 39.72 -15.62 -8.92
C ILE A 62 39.73 -17.10 -9.25
N LEU A 63 39.90 -17.40 -10.54
CA LEU A 63 40.02 -18.78 -11.03
C LEU A 63 41.48 -19.21 -11.01
N ASN A 64 41.73 -20.50 -10.76
CA ASN A 64 43.08 -21.06 -10.59
C ASN A 64 43.91 -20.24 -9.58
N HIS A 65 43.28 -19.93 -8.44
CA HIS A 65 43.81 -19.00 -7.44
C HIS A 65 45.04 -19.51 -6.69
N ASP A 66 45.26 -20.83 -6.66
CA ASP A 66 46.37 -21.52 -5.99
C ASP A 66 47.43 -22.04 -6.97
N PHE A 67 47.28 -21.70 -8.26
CA PHE A 67 48.17 -22.12 -9.35
C PHE A 67 48.30 -23.65 -9.53
N SER A 68 47.35 -24.43 -9.01
CA SER A 68 47.32 -25.90 -9.14
C SER A 68 47.23 -26.37 -10.60
N GLN A 69 46.71 -25.53 -11.51
CA GLN A 69 46.62 -25.79 -12.95
C GLN A 69 47.70 -25.04 -13.76
N GLY A 70 48.82 -24.68 -13.14
CA GLY A 70 49.83 -23.85 -13.81
C GLY A 70 49.46 -22.36 -13.78
N LEU A 71 49.88 -21.61 -14.80
CA LEU A 71 49.45 -20.20 -15.02
C LEU A 71 48.17 -20.08 -15.85
N HIS A 72 47.38 -21.16 -15.97
CA HIS A 72 46.12 -21.11 -16.70
C HIS A 72 45.23 -19.98 -16.17
N LEU A 73 44.74 -19.10 -17.06
CA LEU A 73 43.96 -17.88 -16.78
C LEU A 73 44.72 -16.70 -16.15
N TRP A 74 46.01 -16.86 -15.85
CA TRP A 74 46.87 -15.78 -15.39
C TRP A 74 47.82 -15.32 -16.49
N HIS A 75 47.99 -14.00 -16.62
CA HIS A 75 48.85 -13.40 -17.63
C HIS A 75 49.98 -12.62 -16.97
N ALA A 76 51.21 -12.80 -17.47
CA ALA A 76 52.35 -12.00 -17.05
C ALA A 76 52.34 -10.68 -17.82
N ASN A 77 52.21 -9.55 -17.12
CA ASN A 77 52.15 -8.23 -17.73
C ASN A 77 53.57 -7.72 -18.04
N GLN A 78 54.03 -7.95 -19.26
CA GLN A 78 55.36 -7.55 -19.78
C GLN A 78 56.55 -8.05 -18.95
N CYS A 79 56.37 -9.17 -18.26
CA CYS A 79 57.40 -9.90 -17.51
C CYS A 79 57.30 -11.41 -17.78
N ASN A 80 58.16 -12.20 -17.14
CA ASN A 80 58.10 -13.66 -17.22
C ASN A 80 57.45 -14.22 -15.96
N ALA A 81 56.62 -15.25 -16.09
CA ALA A 81 56.09 -15.99 -14.95
C ALA A 81 56.15 -17.50 -15.22
N PHE A 82 56.45 -18.28 -14.20
CA PHE A 82 56.39 -19.74 -14.24
C PHE A 82 56.04 -20.30 -12.86
N ILE A 83 55.57 -21.55 -12.81
CA ILE A 83 55.25 -22.22 -11.55
C ILE A 83 56.48 -22.94 -11.00
N VAL A 84 56.72 -22.77 -9.70
CA VAL A 84 57.72 -23.54 -8.95
C VAL A 84 56.98 -24.64 -8.21
N SER A 85 57.27 -25.90 -8.55
CA SER A 85 56.63 -27.07 -7.94
C SER A 85 57.35 -27.51 -6.66
N PRO A 86 56.65 -28.14 -5.69
CA PRO A 86 57.23 -28.59 -4.41
C PRO A 86 58.43 -29.55 -4.57
N GLU A 87 58.50 -30.28 -5.68
CA GLU A 87 59.51 -31.32 -5.95
C GLU A 87 60.81 -30.78 -6.59
N SER A 88 60.90 -29.46 -6.83
CA SER A 88 62.09 -28.83 -7.43
C SER A 88 63.11 -28.32 -6.40
N GLY A 89 63.07 -28.81 -5.17
CA GLY A 89 64.09 -28.60 -4.15
C GLY A 89 65.34 -29.43 -4.41
N ASN A 90 66.11 -29.09 -5.45
CA ASN A 90 67.57 -29.33 -5.50
C ASN A 90 68.17 -28.71 -6.77
N THR A 91 68.52 -27.43 -6.71
CA THR A 91 69.83 -26.91 -7.16
C THR A 91 69.98 -25.46 -6.72
N GLU A 92 71.08 -25.18 -6.01
CA GLU A 92 71.62 -23.86 -5.63
C GLU A 92 70.84 -23.04 -4.58
N GLY A 93 71.03 -23.41 -3.31
CA GLY A 93 71.64 -22.48 -2.35
C GLY A 93 70.92 -21.18 -1.98
N THR A 94 69.62 -21.19 -1.68
CA THR A 94 69.00 -20.17 -0.81
C THR A 94 67.92 -20.79 0.08
N SER A 95 68.13 -20.66 1.39
CA SER A 95 67.18 -21.00 2.45
C SER A 95 66.00 -20.03 2.38
N THR A 96 64.84 -20.47 1.90
CA THR A 96 63.61 -19.68 1.96
C THR A 96 62.44 -20.57 2.38
N ASP A 97 61.68 -20.14 3.39
CA ASP A 97 60.54 -20.81 4.06
C ASP A 97 59.29 -21.02 3.17
N PHE A 98 59.45 -21.10 1.85
CA PHE A 98 58.36 -21.19 0.88
C PHE A 98 57.99 -22.66 0.60
N ALA A 99 57.16 -23.27 1.45
CA ALA A 99 56.58 -24.60 1.21
C ALA A 99 55.31 -24.52 0.33
N GLY A 100 55.20 -25.40 -0.68
CA GLY A 100 54.04 -25.49 -1.60
C GLY A 100 54.34 -25.02 -3.04
N GLY A 101 53.43 -25.29 -3.98
CA GLY A 101 53.53 -24.77 -5.34
C GLY A 101 53.15 -23.28 -5.39
N TYR A 102 53.90 -22.47 -6.13
CA TYR A 102 53.64 -21.02 -6.25
C TYR A 102 54.03 -20.48 -7.63
N ALA A 103 53.47 -19.32 -8.02
CA ALA A 103 53.89 -18.59 -9.20
C ALA A 103 55.08 -17.69 -8.87
N LYS A 104 56.16 -17.81 -9.65
CA LYS A 104 57.35 -16.94 -9.59
C LYS A 104 57.36 -16.01 -10.80
N VAL A 105 57.28 -14.71 -10.55
CA VAL A 105 57.32 -13.65 -11.56
C VAL A 105 58.72 -13.03 -11.58
N THR A 106 59.39 -13.11 -12.71
CA THR A 106 60.80 -12.73 -12.91
C THR A 106 60.96 -11.82 -14.12
N GLY A 107 62.17 -11.29 -14.33
CA GLY A 107 62.48 -10.46 -15.52
C GLY A 107 61.73 -9.14 -15.55
N ARG A 108 61.31 -8.64 -14.39
CA ARG A 108 60.57 -7.38 -14.23
C ARG A 108 61.53 -6.19 -14.34
N LYS A 109 61.28 -5.31 -15.30
CA LYS A 109 62.05 -4.08 -15.58
C LYS A 109 61.44 -2.83 -14.94
N GLU A 110 60.16 -2.90 -14.59
CA GLU A 110 59.40 -1.81 -13.98
C GLU A 110 58.58 -2.35 -12.80
N CYS A 111 58.29 -1.51 -11.80
CA CYS A 111 57.58 -1.95 -10.59
C CYS A 111 56.12 -2.36 -10.84
N TRP A 112 55.48 -1.85 -11.90
CA TRP A 112 54.10 -2.18 -12.26
C TRP A 112 53.93 -3.51 -12.99
N GLN A 113 55.04 -4.16 -13.37
CA GLN A 113 55.00 -5.46 -14.02
C GLN A 113 54.73 -6.57 -13.01
N GLY A 114 53.89 -7.54 -13.38
CA GLY A 114 53.34 -8.49 -12.44
C GLY A 114 52.42 -9.54 -13.07
N LEU A 115 51.56 -10.14 -12.25
CA LEU A 115 50.63 -11.18 -12.70
C LEU A 115 49.18 -10.70 -12.62
N GLU A 116 48.42 -10.86 -13.70
CA GLU A 116 47.09 -10.30 -13.86
C GLU A 116 46.03 -11.34 -14.30
N GLN A 117 44.77 -11.11 -13.91
CA GLN A 117 43.62 -11.91 -14.34
C GLN A 117 42.41 -10.99 -14.62
N ASP A 118 41.76 -11.20 -15.76
CA ASP A 118 40.55 -10.47 -16.17
C ASP A 118 39.33 -11.00 -15.40
N ILE A 119 38.75 -10.17 -14.54
CA ILE A 119 37.62 -10.54 -13.67
C ILE A 119 36.29 -9.93 -14.13
N THR A 120 36.22 -9.35 -15.32
CA THR A 120 35.07 -8.56 -15.82
C THR A 120 33.72 -9.26 -15.65
N SER A 121 33.62 -10.53 -16.03
CA SER A 121 32.36 -11.29 -15.94
C SER A 121 31.98 -11.74 -14.53
N ARG A 122 32.81 -11.45 -13.53
CA ARG A 122 32.69 -11.95 -12.15
C ARG A 122 32.60 -10.83 -11.11
N VAL A 123 32.54 -9.58 -11.58
CA VAL A 123 32.35 -8.41 -10.73
C VAL A 123 31.13 -7.60 -11.15
N LEU A 124 30.49 -6.94 -10.20
CA LEU A 124 29.35 -6.06 -10.42
C LEU A 124 29.60 -4.69 -9.74
N PRO A 125 29.16 -3.58 -10.34
CA PRO A 125 29.30 -2.27 -9.74
C PRO A 125 28.49 -2.18 -8.44
N GLY A 126 29.04 -1.50 -7.44
CA GLY A 126 28.41 -1.29 -6.13
C GLY A 126 28.57 -2.43 -5.12
N LEU A 127 29.19 -3.55 -5.49
CA LEU A 127 29.60 -4.60 -4.54
C LEU A 127 31.00 -4.33 -3.99
N THR A 128 31.25 -4.77 -2.74
CA THR A 128 32.57 -4.70 -2.10
C THR A 128 33.23 -6.08 -2.15
N TYR A 129 34.40 -6.13 -2.76
CA TYR A 129 35.20 -7.34 -2.90
C TYR A 129 36.35 -7.31 -1.91
N ASN A 130 36.48 -8.34 -1.08
CA ASN A 130 37.60 -8.52 -0.17
C ASN A 130 38.68 -9.32 -0.89
N VAL A 131 39.88 -8.74 -0.96
CA VAL A 131 41.07 -9.33 -1.57
C VAL A 131 41.98 -9.82 -0.44
N SER A 132 42.53 -11.01 -0.59
CA SER A 132 43.58 -11.58 0.25
C SER A 132 44.54 -12.36 -0.64
N ALA A 133 45.81 -11.96 -0.69
CA ALA A 133 46.85 -12.61 -1.48
C ALA A 133 48.04 -12.99 -0.58
N SER A 134 48.50 -14.25 -0.67
CA SER A 134 49.74 -14.69 -0.04
C SER A 134 50.89 -14.46 -1.01
N VAL A 135 51.78 -13.52 -0.68
CA VAL A 135 52.86 -13.03 -1.53
C VAL A 135 54.21 -13.09 -0.82
N GLY A 136 55.28 -13.22 -1.59
CA GLY A 136 56.68 -13.29 -1.14
C GLY A 136 57.58 -12.57 -2.13
N VAL A 137 58.84 -12.31 -1.76
CA VAL A 137 59.87 -11.85 -2.70
C VAL A 137 61.11 -12.75 -2.63
N SER A 138 61.90 -12.80 -3.71
CA SER A 138 63.20 -13.49 -3.69
C SER A 138 64.24 -12.77 -4.54
N GLY A 139 65.52 -12.93 -4.20
CA GLY A 139 66.65 -12.37 -4.96
C GLY A 139 67.13 -11.01 -4.46
N HIS A 140 66.76 -10.61 -3.23
CA HIS A 140 67.19 -9.36 -2.61
C HIS A 140 67.31 -9.47 -1.09
N HIS A 141 68.40 -8.97 -0.51
CA HIS A 141 68.59 -8.92 0.94
C HIS A 141 67.88 -7.69 1.54
N GLY A 142 66.55 -7.77 1.72
CA GLY A 142 65.73 -6.71 2.32
C GLY A 142 64.23 -6.89 2.09
N SER A 143 63.39 -6.07 2.74
CA SER A 143 61.95 -6.01 2.44
C SER A 143 61.70 -5.16 1.19
N SER A 144 60.72 -5.54 0.38
CA SER A 144 60.32 -4.83 -0.84
C SER A 144 58.80 -4.62 -0.89
N ASN A 145 58.34 -3.56 -1.54
CA ASN A 145 56.90 -3.23 -1.60
C ASN A 145 56.17 -4.10 -2.63
N VAL A 146 55.19 -4.89 -2.20
CA VAL A 146 54.25 -5.60 -3.07
C VAL A 146 52.87 -4.96 -2.93
N GLN A 147 52.14 -4.82 -4.04
CA GLN A 147 50.88 -4.09 -4.12
C GLN A 147 49.84 -4.86 -4.94
N ALA A 148 48.57 -4.72 -4.57
CA ALA A 148 47.44 -5.17 -5.37
C ALA A 148 46.67 -3.98 -5.96
N THR A 149 46.31 -4.08 -7.23
CA THR A 149 45.62 -3.01 -7.97
C THR A 149 44.54 -3.60 -8.88
N VAL A 150 43.45 -2.86 -9.08
CA VAL A 150 42.43 -3.17 -10.10
C VAL A 150 42.48 -2.11 -11.21
N LYS A 151 42.67 -2.56 -12.45
CA LYS A 151 42.62 -1.74 -13.65
C LYS A 151 41.20 -1.74 -14.22
N LEU A 152 40.63 -0.54 -14.42
CA LEU A 152 39.31 -0.31 -14.99
C LEU A 152 39.47 0.37 -16.35
N GLU A 153 39.16 -0.35 -17.43
CA GLU A 153 39.24 0.15 -18.81
C GLU A 153 37.84 0.52 -19.31
N PHE A 154 37.74 1.67 -19.97
CA PHE A 154 36.51 2.19 -20.58
C PHE A 154 36.78 2.55 -22.03
N ARG A 155 35.87 2.27 -22.97
CA ARG A 155 36.07 2.51 -24.42
C ARG A 155 36.33 3.98 -24.77
N ASP A 156 35.68 4.90 -24.05
CA ASP A 156 35.66 6.34 -24.38
C ASP A 156 36.26 7.23 -23.26
N SER A 157 37.06 6.66 -22.34
CA SER A 157 37.73 7.46 -21.28
C SER A 157 39.05 6.83 -20.83
N ASP A 158 39.88 7.62 -20.13
CA ASP A 158 41.17 7.15 -19.62
C ASP A 158 41.00 5.94 -18.66
N THR A 159 41.94 5.00 -18.75
CA THR A 159 42.01 3.85 -17.83
C THR A 159 42.21 4.33 -16.40
N LYS A 160 41.39 3.83 -15.47
CA LYS A 160 41.49 4.13 -14.05
C LYS A 160 42.13 2.96 -13.30
N TYR A 161 42.86 3.27 -12.23
CA TYR A 161 43.50 2.28 -11.38
C TYR A 161 43.02 2.45 -9.94
N LEU A 162 42.44 1.39 -9.38
CA LEU A 162 42.05 1.33 -7.97
C LEU A 162 43.13 0.63 -7.17
N PHE A 163 43.77 1.39 -6.29
CA PHE A 163 44.70 0.85 -5.30
C PHE A 163 43.92 0.04 -4.24
N ILE A 164 44.35 -1.19 -3.96
CA ILE A 164 43.77 -2.02 -2.90
C ILE A 164 44.58 -1.89 -1.62
N GLU A 165 45.84 -2.33 -1.64
CA GLU A 165 46.75 -2.30 -0.49
C GLU A 165 48.21 -2.47 -0.94
N ARG A 166 49.17 -2.01 -0.13
CA ARG A 166 50.62 -2.21 -0.33
C ARG A 166 51.27 -2.66 0.97
N ILE A 167 52.04 -3.75 0.91
CA ILE A 167 52.78 -4.30 2.05
C ILE A 167 54.28 -4.39 1.76
N GLN A 168 55.10 -4.35 2.80
CA GLN A 168 56.55 -4.63 2.70
C GLN A 168 56.81 -6.10 2.98
N VAL A 169 57.23 -6.83 1.94
CA VAL A 169 57.42 -8.28 1.98
C VAL A 169 58.90 -8.62 1.96
N ALA A 170 59.32 -9.55 2.82
CA ALA A 170 60.68 -10.11 2.83
C ALA A 170 60.72 -11.50 2.14
N GLU A 171 61.83 -12.23 2.25
CA GLU A 171 61.96 -13.61 1.71
C GLU A 171 61.18 -14.66 2.54
N LYS A 172 59.91 -14.37 2.86
CA LYS A 172 58.93 -15.23 3.54
C LYS A 172 57.51 -14.89 3.06
N TRP A 173 56.54 -15.79 3.28
CA TRP A 173 55.14 -15.54 2.91
C TRP A 173 54.51 -14.46 3.82
N GLU A 174 53.89 -13.46 3.20
CA GLU A 174 53.08 -12.45 3.88
C GLU A 174 51.73 -12.26 3.18
N THR A 175 50.71 -11.89 3.94
CA THR A 175 49.34 -11.73 3.43
C THR A 175 49.06 -10.26 3.15
N LEU A 176 48.79 -9.95 1.88
CA LEU A 176 48.25 -8.66 1.43
C LEU A 176 46.72 -8.75 1.45
N ALA A 177 46.04 -7.91 2.24
CA ALA A 177 44.58 -7.88 2.30
C ALA A 177 44.03 -6.47 2.16
N GLY A 178 42.94 -6.31 1.41
CA GLY A 178 42.27 -5.02 1.21
C GLY A 178 40.93 -5.19 0.52
N THR A 179 40.29 -4.09 0.13
CA THR A 179 38.99 -4.14 -0.56
C THR A 179 38.94 -3.21 -1.77
N PHE A 180 38.06 -3.52 -2.73
CA PHE A 180 37.74 -2.58 -3.80
C PHE A 180 36.24 -2.57 -4.11
N THR A 181 35.77 -1.42 -4.60
CA THR A 181 34.43 -1.22 -5.16
C THR A 181 34.51 -0.18 -6.28
N PHE A 182 33.60 -0.26 -7.24
CA PHE A 182 33.46 0.72 -8.31
C PHE A 182 31.97 0.96 -8.60
N SER A 183 31.62 2.20 -8.95
CA SER A 183 30.22 2.66 -9.04
C SER A 183 29.58 2.50 -10.41
N THR A 184 30.37 2.28 -11.47
CA THR A 184 29.90 2.12 -12.86
C THR A 184 30.66 0.96 -13.49
N MET A 185 29.99 0.11 -14.28
CA MET A 185 30.61 -1.07 -14.88
C MET A 185 31.61 -0.65 -15.99
N PRO A 186 32.91 -0.94 -15.86
CA PRO A 186 33.89 -0.71 -16.93
C PRO A 186 33.72 -1.74 -18.06
N ASP A 187 34.25 -1.43 -19.24
CA ASP A 187 34.30 -2.39 -20.35
C ASP A 187 35.18 -3.60 -20.03
N ARG A 188 36.23 -3.38 -19.22
CA ARG A 188 37.12 -4.44 -18.74
C ARG A 188 37.67 -4.14 -17.34
N VAL A 189 37.66 -5.15 -16.49
CA VAL A 189 38.15 -5.10 -15.10
C VAL A 189 39.23 -6.16 -14.92
N VAL A 190 40.46 -5.72 -14.64
CA VAL A 190 41.62 -6.61 -14.48
C VAL A 190 42.20 -6.45 -13.07
N PHE A 191 42.26 -7.54 -12.32
CA PHE A 191 43.01 -7.59 -11.05
C PHE A 191 44.46 -7.97 -11.35
N TYR A 192 45.42 -7.29 -10.70
CA TYR A 192 46.82 -7.64 -10.83
C TYR A 192 47.64 -7.34 -9.58
N LEU A 193 48.66 -8.16 -9.35
CA LEU A 193 49.64 -8.00 -8.28
C LEU A 193 50.93 -7.44 -8.90
N GLU A 194 51.41 -6.34 -8.34
CA GLU A 194 52.58 -5.57 -8.80
C GLU A 194 53.53 -5.25 -7.64
N GLY A 195 54.68 -4.65 -7.94
CA GLY A 195 55.83 -4.68 -7.02
C GLY A 195 56.49 -6.08 -7.01
N PRO A 196 57.71 -6.27 -6.49
CA PRO A 196 58.65 -5.32 -5.87
C PRO A 196 59.35 -4.34 -6.85
N ASP A 197 60.49 -3.77 -6.49
CA ASP A 197 61.32 -2.96 -7.39
C ASP A 197 61.91 -3.80 -8.55
N PRO A 198 62.29 -3.17 -9.68
CA PRO A 198 62.91 -3.88 -10.81
C PRO A 198 64.09 -4.75 -10.39
N GLY A 199 64.16 -5.99 -10.91
CA GLY A 199 65.21 -6.95 -10.57
C GLY A 199 64.96 -7.81 -9.33
N VAL A 200 63.88 -7.58 -8.58
CA VAL A 200 63.44 -8.48 -7.50
C VAL A 200 62.26 -9.33 -7.98
N ASP A 201 62.29 -10.63 -7.71
CA ASP A 201 61.27 -11.59 -8.13
C ASP A 201 60.06 -11.51 -7.19
N LEU A 202 58.85 -11.47 -7.76
CA LEU A 202 57.58 -11.55 -7.01
C LEU A 202 57.13 -13.02 -6.93
N LEU A 203 56.81 -13.49 -5.74
CA LEU A 203 56.26 -14.81 -5.48
C LEU A 203 54.79 -14.67 -5.09
N ILE A 204 53.92 -15.51 -5.66
CA ILE A 204 52.47 -15.51 -5.36
C ILE A 204 52.05 -16.95 -5.08
N GLN A 205 51.61 -17.22 -3.86
CA GLN A 205 51.15 -18.55 -3.46
C GLN A 205 49.66 -18.74 -3.74
N SER A 206 48.84 -17.75 -3.36
CA SER A 206 47.41 -17.79 -3.60
C SER A 206 46.76 -16.42 -3.63
N VAL A 207 45.64 -16.29 -4.34
CA VAL A 207 44.83 -15.05 -4.41
C VAL A 207 43.35 -15.34 -4.22
N VAL A 208 42.78 -14.85 -3.13
CA VAL A 208 41.36 -14.96 -2.83
C VAL A 208 40.69 -13.60 -2.97
N ILE A 209 39.69 -13.52 -3.84
CA ILE A 209 38.79 -12.38 -3.93
C ILE A 209 37.36 -12.88 -3.73
N CYS A 210 36.73 -12.49 -2.64
CA CYS A 210 35.35 -12.88 -2.36
C CYS A 210 34.45 -11.65 -2.34
N CYS A 211 33.25 -11.79 -2.89
CA CYS A 211 32.21 -10.80 -2.71
C CYS A 211 31.75 -10.83 -1.25
N SER A 212 31.74 -9.68 -0.59
CA SER A 212 31.18 -9.57 0.75
C SER A 212 29.65 -9.53 0.65
N THR A 213 29.00 -10.68 0.47
CA THR A 213 27.56 -10.77 0.82
C THR A 213 27.45 -10.76 2.34
N PRO A 214 26.52 -10.01 2.95
CA PRO A 214 26.33 -10.03 4.39
C PRO A 214 25.83 -11.43 4.81
N THR A 215 26.75 -12.30 5.18
CA THR A 215 26.44 -13.59 5.78
C THR A 215 25.75 -13.34 7.11
N LYS A 216 24.55 -13.91 7.27
CA LYS A 216 23.81 -14.02 8.52
C LYS A 216 24.74 -14.52 9.64
N LYS A 217 25.20 -13.62 10.51
CA LYS A 217 25.70 -14.01 11.83
C LYS A 217 24.51 -14.29 12.74
N LYS A 218 24.58 -15.41 13.47
CA LYS A 218 23.81 -15.67 14.69
C LYS A 218 23.96 -14.49 15.65
N PRO A 219 22.96 -14.21 16.51
CA PRO A 219 22.96 -13.04 17.38
C PRO A 219 24.08 -13.15 18.40
N CYS A 220 25.16 -12.43 18.13
CA CYS A 220 25.97 -11.83 19.18
C CYS A 220 25.39 -10.44 19.38
N GLU A 221 25.11 -10.11 20.64
CA GLU A 221 24.68 -8.80 21.10
C GLU A 221 25.66 -7.71 20.61
N ASP A 222 25.08 -6.57 20.27
CA ASP A 222 25.68 -5.30 19.85
C ASP A 222 26.43 -5.23 18.50
N ASP A 223 25.75 -4.66 17.49
CA ASP A 223 26.39 -3.73 16.56
C ASP A 223 25.40 -2.60 16.20
N ASP A 224 25.64 -1.42 16.77
CA ASP A 224 24.82 -0.20 16.69
C ASP A 224 25.05 0.58 15.37
N ASN A 225 25.59 -0.08 14.33
CA ASN A 225 26.33 0.59 13.25
C ASN A 225 25.56 0.81 11.93
N ASP A 226 24.25 0.58 11.90
CA ASP A 226 23.37 0.91 10.75
C ASP A 226 22.83 2.35 10.81
N ASN A 227 23.25 3.15 11.80
CA ASN A 227 22.81 4.52 11.95
C ASN A 227 23.49 5.44 10.93
N ILE A 228 22.70 6.07 10.06
CA ILE A 228 23.22 7.03 9.10
C ILE A 228 23.49 8.40 9.71
N ILE A 229 23.06 8.67 10.95
CA ILE A 229 23.28 9.94 11.65
C ILE A 229 24.65 9.95 12.31
N ILE A 230 25.43 10.99 12.05
CA ILE A 230 26.73 11.19 12.67
C ILE A 230 26.53 11.97 13.97
N ASN A 231 27.24 11.54 15.01
CA ASN A 231 27.18 12.13 16.35
C ASN A 231 25.74 12.24 16.90
N PRO A 232 25.00 11.11 16.99
CA PRO A 232 23.56 11.12 17.25
C PRO A 232 23.19 11.60 18.67
N ALA A 233 24.12 11.57 19.62
CA ALA A 233 23.93 11.97 21.03
C ALA A 233 24.80 13.17 21.45
N PHE A 234 25.39 13.89 20.49
CA PHE A 234 26.18 15.11 20.72
C PHE A 234 27.44 14.96 21.59
N GLU A 235 27.96 13.74 21.74
CA GLU A 235 29.19 13.47 22.52
C GLU A 235 30.44 14.13 21.90
N ASP A 236 30.42 14.40 20.58
CA ASP A 236 31.44 15.18 19.86
C ASP A 236 30.93 16.60 19.52
N GLY A 237 30.21 17.20 20.46
CA GLY A 237 29.65 18.55 20.32
C GLY A 237 28.62 18.63 19.18
N PHE A 238 28.72 19.68 18.35
CA PHE A 238 27.87 19.88 17.16
C PHE A 238 28.50 19.38 15.86
N ASN A 239 29.49 18.49 15.91
CA ASN A 239 30.07 17.94 14.69
C ASN A 239 28.97 17.31 13.80
N ASN A 240 28.87 17.76 12.54
CA ASN A 240 27.81 17.45 11.55
C ASN A 240 26.38 17.94 11.88
N TRP A 241 26.19 18.70 12.96
CA TRP A 241 24.90 19.31 13.31
C TRP A 241 24.92 20.82 13.02
N SER A 242 23.78 21.35 12.60
CA SER A 242 23.62 22.80 12.39
C SER A 242 22.24 23.28 12.82
N ALA A 243 22.12 24.60 12.96
CA ALA A 243 20.86 25.26 13.27
C ALA A 243 20.14 25.71 11.99
N ARG A 244 18.83 25.51 11.95
CA ARG A 244 17.95 26.01 10.89
C ARG A 244 17.16 27.21 11.42
N GLY A 245 17.58 28.42 11.05
CA GLY A 245 16.86 29.66 11.43
C GLY A 245 16.86 29.97 12.94
N CYS A 246 17.66 29.30 13.76
CA CYS A 246 17.74 29.49 15.21
C CYS A 246 19.18 29.41 15.73
N ASN A 247 19.35 29.46 17.05
CA ASN A 247 20.61 29.14 17.71
C ASN A 247 20.58 27.68 18.19
N VAL A 248 21.75 27.06 18.35
CA VAL A 248 21.89 25.74 18.99
C VAL A 248 22.90 25.81 20.13
N VAL A 249 22.54 25.24 21.28
CA VAL A 249 23.36 25.25 22.50
C VAL A 249 23.38 23.85 23.11
N LEU A 250 24.53 23.39 23.61
CA LEU A 250 24.66 22.14 24.34
C LEU A 250 24.48 22.36 25.83
N HIS A 251 23.78 21.43 26.47
CA HIS A 251 23.52 21.45 27.90
C HIS A 251 23.80 20.08 28.50
N ASP A 252 24.55 20.04 29.59
CA ASP A 252 24.58 18.91 30.52
C ASP A 252 23.41 18.98 31.52
N SER A 253 22.88 20.19 31.77
CA SER A 253 21.65 20.43 32.51
C SER A 253 21.01 21.79 32.17
N MET A 254 19.68 21.90 32.34
CA MET A 254 18.90 23.15 32.28
C MET A 254 17.91 23.27 33.45
N ALA A 255 17.38 24.48 33.65
CA ALA A 255 16.35 24.80 34.64
C ALA A 255 16.71 24.34 36.07
N ASP A 256 17.89 24.76 36.54
CA ASP A 256 18.42 24.47 37.88
C ASP A 256 18.49 22.96 38.20
N GLY A 257 18.89 22.13 37.24
CA GLY A 257 19.03 20.68 37.46
C GLY A 257 17.77 19.87 37.15
N LYS A 258 16.65 20.51 36.81
CA LYS A 258 15.37 19.81 36.55
C LYS A 258 15.31 19.12 35.19
N ILE A 259 16.12 19.57 34.25
CA ILE A 259 16.24 18.98 32.92
C ILE A 259 17.66 18.45 32.79
N VAL A 260 17.77 17.15 32.58
CA VAL A 260 19.02 16.42 32.36
C VAL A 260 18.88 15.54 31.12
N PRO A 261 19.99 15.19 30.43
CA PRO A 261 19.99 14.24 29.33
C PRO A 261 19.28 12.94 29.73
N GLN A 262 18.44 12.38 28.85
CA GLN A 262 17.85 11.06 29.06
C GLN A 262 18.91 9.95 28.91
N SER A 263 19.87 10.18 28.03
CA SER A 263 21.03 9.33 27.76
C SER A 263 22.23 10.19 27.38
N GLY A 264 23.45 9.65 27.51
CA GLY A 264 24.68 10.39 27.23
C GLY A 264 24.99 11.47 28.28
N LYS A 265 25.94 12.35 27.96
CA LYS A 265 26.41 13.41 28.87
C LYS A 265 25.73 14.75 28.64
N VAL A 266 25.19 14.98 27.44
CA VAL A 266 24.65 16.26 27.01
C VAL A 266 23.38 16.09 26.16
N PHE A 267 22.64 17.16 25.97
CA PHE A 267 21.59 17.29 24.97
C PHE A 267 21.69 18.65 24.28
N ALA A 268 21.14 18.75 23.07
CA ALA A 268 21.14 19.99 22.30
C ALA A 268 19.80 20.73 22.46
N ALA A 269 19.86 22.05 22.50
CA ALA A 269 18.69 22.93 22.54
C ALA A 269 18.70 23.86 21.32
N ALA A 270 17.65 23.82 20.50
CA ALA A 270 17.37 24.82 19.48
C ALA A 270 16.63 26.00 20.12
N THR A 271 17.34 27.11 20.30
CA THR A 271 16.87 28.28 21.06
C THR A 271 16.72 29.52 20.19
N GLY A 272 15.97 30.52 20.66
CA GLY A 272 15.74 31.76 19.91
C GLY A 272 14.93 31.54 18.63
N ARG A 273 14.04 30.53 18.63
CA ARG A 273 13.18 30.18 17.50
C ARG A 273 12.14 31.30 17.25
N THR A 274 12.12 31.87 16.06
CA THR A 274 11.19 32.95 15.66
C THR A 274 10.08 32.48 14.74
N GLN A 275 10.19 31.27 14.20
CA GLN A 275 9.21 30.61 13.33
C GLN A 275 9.10 29.13 13.72
N THR A 276 7.98 28.50 13.38
CA THR A 276 7.72 27.09 13.70
C THR A 276 8.67 26.12 12.99
N TRP A 277 9.19 26.49 11.82
CA TRP A 277 10.11 25.68 11.02
C TRP A 277 11.58 25.74 11.50
N ASN A 278 11.89 26.61 12.46
CA ASN A 278 13.25 26.71 12.99
C ASN A 278 13.58 25.48 13.86
N GLY A 279 14.81 24.99 13.84
CA GLY A 279 15.24 23.88 14.73
C GLY A 279 16.61 23.28 14.41
N LEU A 280 16.89 22.08 14.93
CA LEU A 280 18.14 21.36 14.71
C LEU A 280 18.07 20.54 13.41
N GLN A 281 19.17 20.51 12.65
CA GLN A 281 19.24 19.77 11.39
C GLN A 281 20.57 19.04 11.18
N GLN A 282 20.55 17.99 10.36
CA GLN A 282 21.73 17.32 9.84
C GLN A 282 21.55 16.98 8.35
N ASP A 283 22.56 17.32 7.54
CA ASP A 283 22.61 16.98 6.11
C ASP A 283 23.01 15.52 5.93
N ILE A 284 22.09 14.68 5.49
CA ILE A 284 22.28 13.23 5.28
C ILE A 284 22.49 12.85 3.81
N THR A 285 22.86 13.83 2.97
CA THR A 285 23.15 13.61 1.55
C THR A 285 24.26 12.56 1.39
N GLY A 286 24.06 11.64 0.43
CA GLY A 286 24.98 10.53 0.17
C GLY A 286 24.94 9.39 1.20
N ARG A 287 24.24 9.55 2.33
CA ARG A 287 24.08 8.52 3.37
C ARG A 287 22.72 7.80 3.30
N VAL A 288 21.77 8.35 2.54
CA VAL A 288 20.47 7.73 2.23
C VAL A 288 20.49 7.06 0.86
N LYS A 289 19.88 5.88 0.75
CA LYS A 289 19.72 5.14 -0.50
C LYS A 289 18.30 5.31 -1.04
N ARG A 290 18.19 5.40 -2.37
CA ARG A 290 16.89 5.40 -3.06
C ARG A 290 16.15 4.10 -2.81
N LYS A 291 14.82 4.17 -2.72
CA LYS A 291 13.90 3.02 -2.60
C LYS A 291 14.15 2.11 -1.39
N LEU A 292 14.88 2.62 -0.41
CA LEU A 292 15.13 1.92 0.84
C LEU A 292 14.40 2.66 1.96
N ALA A 293 13.67 1.92 2.80
CA ALA A 293 12.95 2.52 3.91
C ALA A 293 13.90 2.79 5.07
N TYR A 294 13.79 3.96 5.67
CA TYR A 294 14.54 4.37 6.85
C TYR A 294 13.59 4.64 8.00
N GLU A 295 13.98 4.26 9.20
CA GLU A 295 13.29 4.57 10.45
C GLU A 295 14.06 5.66 11.18
N VAL A 296 13.34 6.71 11.59
CA VAL A 296 13.84 7.83 12.38
C VAL A 296 13.30 7.70 13.78
N THR A 297 14.20 7.75 14.76
CA THR A 297 13.87 7.78 16.18
C THR A 297 14.59 8.95 16.82
N ALA A 298 13.83 9.85 17.45
CA ALA A 298 14.36 11.02 18.14
C ALA A 298 13.75 11.16 19.54
N THR A 299 14.58 11.51 20.51
CA THR A 299 14.16 11.76 21.89
C THR A 299 14.12 13.26 22.12
N VAL A 300 12.91 13.81 22.21
CA VAL A 300 12.65 15.26 22.17
C VAL A 300 11.93 15.75 23.42
N ARG A 301 12.16 17.00 23.79
CA ARG A 301 11.43 17.72 24.85
C ARG A 301 11.30 19.18 24.43
N ILE A 302 10.34 19.92 24.99
CA ILE A 302 10.23 21.37 24.74
C ILE A 302 10.56 22.18 25.99
N TYR A 303 10.94 23.43 25.83
CA TYR A 303 11.18 24.36 26.94
C TYR A 303 10.71 25.77 26.60
N GLY A 304 10.26 26.54 27.59
CA GLY A 304 9.77 27.92 27.40
C GLY A 304 8.31 28.04 26.94
N ASN A 305 7.60 26.92 26.73
CA ASN A 305 6.15 26.92 26.53
C ASN A 305 5.45 26.93 27.90
N SER A 306 4.40 27.73 28.07
CA SER A 306 3.76 28.00 29.38
C SER A 306 2.96 26.80 29.94
N GLY A 307 3.61 25.66 30.18
CA GLY A 307 3.01 24.42 30.69
C GLY A 307 2.11 23.67 29.71
N ASN A 308 2.02 24.11 28.45
CA ASN A 308 1.20 23.48 27.42
C ASN A 308 2.03 22.50 26.58
N ALA A 309 1.42 21.38 26.17
CA ALA A 309 2.00 20.49 25.19
C ALA A 309 2.08 21.19 23.81
N ALA A 310 3.09 20.84 23.01
CA ALA A 310 3.20 21.30 21.63
C ALA A 310 3.74 20.18 20.74
N ASN A 311 3.35 20.22 19.46
CA ASN A 311 3.85 19.29 18.46
C ASN A 311 5.31 19.57 18.14
N VAL A 312 6.17 18.56 18.33
CA VAL A 312 7.50 18.47 17.70
C VAL A 312 7.39 17.52 16.52
N GLN A 313 7.95 17.91 15.38
CA GLN A 313 7.87 17.19 14.12
C GLN A 313 9.28 16.94 13.58
N ALA A 314 9.51 15.75 13.02
CA ALA A 314 10.68 15.48 12.20
C ALA A 314 10.28 15.56 10.73
N THR A 315 11.07 16.31 9.97
CA THR A 315 10.81 16.58 8.55
C THR A 315 12.07 16.35 7.73
N LEU A 316 11.88 15.81 6.54
CA LEU A 316 12.91 15.64 5.53
C LEU A 316 12.76 16.74 4.49
N TRP A 317 13.77 17.59 4.34
CA TRP A 317 13.90 18.50 3.22
C TRP A 317 14.74 17.86 2.14
N ILE A 318 14.17 17.70 0.96
CA ILE A 318 14.81 17.08 -0.20
C ILE A 318 14.87 18.10 -1.32
N GLN A 319 16.04 18.22 -1.93
CA GLN A 319 16.21 18.98 -3.15
C GLN A 319 16.62 18.06 -4.29
N THR A 320 15.95 18.17 -5.43
CA THR A 320 16.28 17.44 -6.66
C THR A 320 17.30 18.23 -7.50
N PRO A 321 17.97 17.58 -8.47
CA PRO A 321 18.92 18.25 -9.37
C PRO A 321 18.32 19.42 -10.17
N ASP A 322 17.01 19.41 -10.47
CA ASP A 322 16.29 20.53 -11.09
C ASP A 322 15.88 21.63 -10.10
N LYS A 323 16.42 21.59 -8.88
CA LYS A 323 16.17 22.52 -7.76
C LYS A 323 14.74 22.53 -7.25
N ARG A 324 13.97 21.46 -7.49
CA ARG A 324 12.66 21.28 -6.85
C ARG A 324 12.90 20.93 -5.39
N GLU A 325 12.13 21.55 -4.52
CA GLU A 325 12.18 21.28 -3.08
C GLU A 325 10.95 20.49 -2.64
N GLN A 326 11.19 19.54 -1.74
CA GLN A 326 10.22 18.62 -1.20
C GLN A 326 10.37 18.61 0.32
N TYR A 327 9.24 18.62 1.02
CA TYR A 327 9.18 18.52 2.47
C TYR A 327 8.34 17.29 2.82
N VAL A 328 8.97 16.27 3.40
CA VAL A 328 8.29 15.04 3.83
C VAL A 328 8.25 15.03 5.34
N VAL A 329 7.05 15.14 5.89
CA VAL A 329 6.83 14.92 7.32
C VAL A 329 7.08 13.45 7.61
N ILE A 330 7.99 13.15 8.53
CA ILE A 330 8.35 11.78 8.90
C ILE A 330 7.45 11.30 10.05
N SER A 331 7.31 12.14 11.08
CA SER A 331 6.44 11.89 12.24
C SER A 331 6.29 13.16 13.07
N ASN A 332 5.28 13.18 13.93
CA ASN A 332 5.06 14.22 14.93
C ASN A 332 4.75 13.60 16.29
N VAL A 333 5.09 14.30 17.37
CA VAL A 333 4.79 13.92 18.74
C VAL A 333 4.39 15.13 19.56
N GLN A 334 3.41 14.99 20.44
CA GLN A 334 3.09 15.99 21.46
C GLN A 334 4.15 15.92 22.56
N ALA A 335 5.03 16.92 22.60
CA ALA A 335 6.06 17.06 23.62
C ALA A 335 5.62 18.05 24.71
N THR A 336 6.15 17.87 25.92
CA THR A 336 5.89 18.75 27.06
C THR A 336 7.20 19.29 27.63
N ASP A 337 7.10 20.24 28.56
CA ASP A 337 8.24 20.73 29.33
C ASP A 337 8.60 19.83 30.51
N LYS A 338 7.91 18.70 30.72
CA LYS A 338 8.07 17.82 31.89
C LYS A 338 8.91 16.58 31.62
N ASP A 339 8.59 15.89 30.52
CA ASP A 339 9.15 14.57 30.21
C ASP A 339 9.71 14.56 28.78
N TRP A 340 10.73 13.72 28.56
CA TRP A 340 11.22 13.40 27.24
C TRP A 340 10.19 12.52 26.50
N ALA A 341 9.93 12.85 25.24
CA ALA A 341 9.01 12.15 24.36
C ALA A 341 9.78 11.46 23.23
N LEU A 342 9.33 10.26 22.87
CA LEU A 342 9.87 9.51 21.73
C LEU A 342 9.11 9.91 20.46
N LEU A 343 9.83 10.46 19.49
CA LEU A 343 9.36 10.68 18.13
C LEU A 343 9.88 9.53 17.26
N GLN A 344 8.98 8.80 16.59
CA GLN A 344 9.33 7.69 15.71
C GLN A 344 8.54 7.76 14.41
N GLY A 345 9.19 7.53 13.27
CA GLY A 345 8.55 7.50 11.96
C GLY A 345 9.41 6.86 10.89
N LYS A 346 8.86 6.69 9.69
CA LYS A 346 9.57 6.10 8.55
C LYS A 346 9.52 7.02 7.35
N PHE A 347 10.56 6.97 6.52
CA PHE A 347 10.58 7.65 5.23
C PHE A 347 11.28 6.78 4.18
N LEU A 348 11.02 7.10 2.92
CA LEU A 348 11.71 6.53 1.78
C LEU A 348 11.93 7.63 0.72
N ILE A 349 13.03 7.54 -0.02
CA ILE A 349 13.37 8.50 -1.09
C ILE A 349 13.24 7.82 -2.45
N ASN A 350 12.40 8.39 -3.31
CA ASN A 350 12.08 7.84 -4.64
C ASN A 350 13.11 8.25 -5.70
N GLY A 351 13.22 9.56 -5.93
CA GLY A 351 14.11 10.14 -6.94
C GLY A 351 15.58 10.15 -6.53
N ALA A 352 16.44 10.72 -7.36
CA ALA A 352 17.86 10.92 -7.06
C ALA A 352 18.06 12.36 -6.54
N PRO A 353 18.02 12.60 -5.23
CA PRO A 353 18.14 13.95 -4.70
C PRO A 353 19.58 14.47 -4.83
N SER A 354 19.73 15.77 -5.06
CA SER A 354 21.02 16.45 -4.91
C SER A 354 21.35 16.74 -3.45
N THR A 355 20.31 16.96 -2.62
CA THR A 355 20.46 17.29 -1.20
C THR A 355 19.35 16.66 -0.37
N VAL A 356 19.68 16.14 0.81
CA VAL A 356 18.73 15.59 1.77
C VAL A 356 19.10 16.02 3.18
N VAL A 357 18.19 16.73 3.86
CA VAL A 357 18.39 17.20 5.23
C VAL A 357 17.25 16.72 6.11
N VAL A 358 17.57 16.08 7.22
CA VAL A 358 16.60 15.79 8.29
C VAL A 358 16.67 16.89 9.34
N TYR A 359 15.52 17.38 9.78
CA TYR A 359 15.46 18.43 10.80
C TYR A 359 14.22 18.30 11.69
N LEU A 360 14.29 18.90 12.88
CA LEU A 360 13.18 18.97 13.83
C LEU A 360 12.55 20.37 13.82
N GLU A 361 11.23 20.43 13.87
CA GLU A 361 10.44 21.66 13.85
C GLU A 361 9.13 21.50 14.66
N GLY A 362 8.23 22.48 14.62
CA GLY A 362 6.84 22.30 15.06
C GLY A 362 6.36 23.26 16.15
N PRO A 363 6.98 23.32 17.35
CA PRO A 363 6.41 24.10 18.44
C PRO A 363 6.34 25.59 18.09
N PRO A 364 5.41 26.35 18.69
CA PRO A 364 5.26 27.79 18.44
C PRO A 364 6.56 28.57 18.57
N ALA A 365 6.67 29.69 17.86
CA ALA A 365 7.79 30.61 18.01
C ALA A 365 7.99 31.00 19.49
N GLY A 366 9.25 31.08 19.92
CA GLY A 366 9.65 31.31 21.32
C GLY A 366 9.73 30.06 22.20
N THR A 367 9.25 28.89 21.73
CA THR A 367 9.43 27.61 22.42
C THR A 367 10.70 26.92 21.91
N ASP A 368 11.59 26.50 22.79
CA ASP A 368 12.81 25.77 22.44
C ASP A 368 12.53 24.29 22.17
N ILE A 369 13.26 23.69 21.23
CA ILE A 369 13.26 22.23 21.00
C ILE A 369 14.53 21.65 21.62
N LEU A 370 14.37 20.73 22.57
CA LEU A 370 15.46 19.97 23.16
C LEU A 370 15.54 18.60 22.47
N LEU A 371 16.74 18.19 22.09
CA LEU A 371 17.03 16.92 21.43
C LEU A 371 18.13 16.19 22.21
N ASN A 372 17.80 15.05 22.80
CA ASN A 372 18.80 14.21 23.48
C ASN A 372 19.52 13.30 22.50
N SER A 373 18.78 12.65 21.59
CA SER A 373 19.36 11.79 20.56
C SER A 373 18.51 11.74 19.31
N LEU A 374 19.13 11.60 18.14
CA LEU A 374 18.45 11.32 16.87
C LEU A 374 19.19 10.20 16.12
N VAL A 375 18.46 9.15 15.78
CA VAL A 375 18.98 7.95 15.12
C VAL A 375 18.16 7.75 13.85
N VAL A 376 18.83 7.45 12.74
CA VAL A 376 18.18 7.04 11.50
C VAL A 376 18.83 5.76 11.00
N LYS A 377 18.07 4.68 10.95
CA LYS A 377 18.56 3.35 10.54
C LYS A 377 17.72 2.83 9.37
N HIS A 378 18.20 1.81 8.67
CA HIS A 378 17.33 1.08 7.74
C HIS A 378 16.13 0.53 8.51
N ALA A 379 14.93 0.78 8.00
CA ALA A 379 13.71 0.28 8.61
C ALA A 379 13.70 -1.24 8.48
N GLN A 380 13.53 -1.96 9.59
CA GLN A 380 13.41 -3.41 9.53
C GLN A 380 12.14 -3.78 8.76
N LYS A 381 12.28 -4.73 7.82
CA LYS A 381 11.13 -5.36 7.17
C LYS A 381 10.36 -6.15 8.21
N THR A 382 9.15 -5.69 8.54
CA THR A 382 8.25 -6.45 9.41
C THR A 382 7.94 -7.78 8.73
N PRO A 383 8.18 -8.93 9.39
CA PRO A 383 7.79 -10.21 8.83
C PRO A 383 6.27 -10.22 8.55
N PRO A 384 5.84 -10.85 7.45
CA PRO A 384 4.41 -10.92 7.15
C PRO A 384 3.64 -11.64 8.25
N SER A 385 2.45 -11.15 8.58
CA SER A 385 1.60 -11.76 9.61
C SER A 385 1.12 -13.13 9.13
N PRO A 386 1.07 -14.17 9.99
CA PRO A 386 0.54 -15.46 9.57
C PRO A 386 -0.97 -15.35 9.24
N PRO A 387 -1.49 -16.26 8.39
CA PRO A 387 -2.92 -16.37 8.15
C PRO A 387 -3.70 -16.55 9.46
N PRO A 388 -4.77 -15.79 9.69
CA PRO A 388 -5.66 -15.97 10.84
C PRO A 388 -6.23 -17.39 10.89
N ILE A 389 -6.24 -17.98 12.08
CA ILE A 389 -6.84 -19.30 12.32
C ILE A 389 -8.25 -19.11 12.88
N ILE A 390 -9.26 -19.41 12.06
CA ILE A 390 -10.68 -19.38 12.45
C ILE A 390 -11.17 -20.83 12.55
N GLN A 391 -11.66 -21.25 13.72
CA GLN A 391 -12.10 -22.63 13.96
C GLN A 391 -13.60 -22.68 14.23
N ASN A 392 -14.29 -23.57 13.50
CA ASN A 392 -15.71 -23.90 13.71
C ASN A 392 -16.62 -22.66 13.82
N ALA A 393 -16.40 -21.64 12.98
CA ALA A 393 -17.22 -20.45 12.98
C ALA A 393 -18.67 -20.78 12.62
N ALA A 394 -19.60 -20.43 13.52
CA ALA A 394 -21.03 -20.55 13.29
C ALA A 394 -21.56 -19.32 12.56
N PHE A 395 -21.51 -19.34 11.23
CA PHE A 395 -21.98 -18.24 10.40
C PHE A 395 -23.50 -18.09 10.45
N GLY A 396 -23.98 -16.84 10.43
CA GLY A 396 -25.42 -16.53 10.44
C GLY A 396 -26.15 -16.88 11.74
N VAL A 397 -25.44 -17.28 12.80
CA VAL A 397 -26.03 -17.55 14.11
C VAL A 397 -25.95 -16.30 14.98
N ASN A 398 -27.10 -15.82 15.46
CA ASN A 398 -27.14 -14.66 16.34
C ASN A 398 -26.46 -14.98 17.69
N ILE A 399 -25.46 -14.19 18.06
CA ILE A 399 -24.72 -14.35 19.32
C ILE A 399 -25.42 -13.71 20.51
N ILE A 400 -26.43 -12.88 20.27
CA ILE A 400 -27.23 -12.23 21.30
C ILE A 400 -28.20 -13.21 21.93
N GLN A 401 -28.14 -13.34 23.26
CA GLN A 401 -29.04 -14.20 24.01
C GLN A 401 -30.40 -13.53 24.15
N ASN A 402 -31.48 -14.34 24.07
CA ASN A 402 -32.85 -13.87 24.27
C ASN A 402 -33.19 -12.64 23.39
N SER A 403 -32.73 -12.62 22.13
CA SER A 403 -32.96 -11.51 21.18
C SER A 403 -34.44 -11.29 20.86
N GLU A 404 -35.24 -12.35 20.90
CA GLU A 404 -36.70 -12.32 20.68
C GLU A 404 -37.49 -11.97 21.95
N LEU A 405 -36.81 -11.81 23.10
CA LEU A 405 -37.40 -11.38 24.38
C LEU A 405 -38.55 -12.29 24.84
N SER A 406 -38.43 -13.60 24.56
CA SER A 406 -39.39 -14.62 24.99
C SER A 406 -39.36 -14.83 26.50
N ASP A 407 -38.20 -14.63 27.13
CA ASP A 407 -37.93 -14.83 28.55
C ASP A 407 -37.61 -13.50 29.28
N GLY A 408 -38.47 -12.50 29.08
CA GLY A 408 -38.30 -11.18 29.69
C GLY A 408 -36.97 -10.51 29.30
N THR A 409 -36.29 -9.89 30.26
CA THR A 409 -34.95 -9.29 30.08
C THR A 409 -33.81 -10.27 30.43
N ASN A 410 -34.06 -11.58 30.52
CA ASN A 410 -33.01 -12.53 30.87
C ASN A 410 -31.82 -12.43 29.88
N GLY A 411 -30.59 -12.45 30.42
CA GLY A 411 -29.36 -12.17 29.68
C GLY A 411 -29.02 -10.67 29.52
N TRP A 412 -29.99 -9.77 29.60
CA TRP A 412 -29.79 -8.32 29.48
C TRP A 412 -29.67 -7.64 30.84
N PHE A 413 -28.83 -6.61 30.92
CA PHE A 413 -28.70 -5.76 32.10
C PHE A 413 -28.68 -4.27 31.75
N PRO A 414 -29.16 -3.38 32.64
CA PRO A 414 -29.02 -1.95 32.45
C PRO A 414 -27.54 -1.55 32.61
N LEU A 415 -26.98 -0.88 31.61
CA LEU A 415 -25.71 -0.19 31.76
C LEU A 415 -25.96 1.17 32.42
N GLY A 416 -25.47 1.33 33.66
CA GLY A 416 -25.79 2.48 34.50
C GLY A 416 -27.13 2.33 35.23
N ASN A 417 -27.70 3.45 35.69
CA ASN A 417 -28.89 3.44 36.55
C ASN A 417 -30.22 3.53 35.78
N CYS A 418 -30.25 3.19 34.49
CA CYS A 418 -31.48 3.15 33.69
C CYS A 418 -32.35 1.93 34.06
N THR A 419 -33.63 1.96 33.68
CA THR A 419 -34.57 0.85 33.90
C THR A 419 -34.89 0.16 32.59
N LEU A 420 -34.82 -1.18 32.54
CA LEU A 420 -35.20 -1.98 31.37
C LEU A 420 -36.56 -2.65 31.59
N ASN A 421 -37.49 -2.47 30.67
CA ASN A 421 -38.79 -3.16 30.64
C ASN A 421 -39.03 -3.80 29.27
N ILE A 422 -39.91 -4.79 29.19
CA ILE A 422 -40.35 -5.37 27.91
C ILE A 422 -41.70 -4.78 27.51
N ALA A 423 -41.83 -4.40 26.24
CA ALA A 423 -43.07 -3.93 25.64
C ALA A 423 -43.26 -4.51 24.23
N ASN A 424 -44.44 -4.29 23.64
CA ASN A 424 -44.79 -4.77 22.29
C ASN A 424 -44.92 -3.60 21.31
N GLY A 425 -44.65 -3.87 20.03
CA GLY A 425 -44.82 -2.91 18.93
C GLY A 425 -43.56 -2.69 18.08
N SER A 426 -42.55 -3.57 18.18
CA SER A 426 -41.44 -3.61 17.22
C SER A 426 -41.86 -4.30 15.92
N PRO A 427 -41.14 -4.09 14.81
CA PRO A 427 -41.42 -4.78 13.55
C PRO A 427 -41.33 -6.30 13.72
N HIS A 428 -42.25 -7.04 13.10
CA HIS A 428 -42.26 -8.50 13.05
C HIS A 428 -41.31 -9.09 11.99
N ILE A 429 -40.40 -8.28 11.47
CA ILE A 429 -39.45 -8.65 10.42
C ILE A 429 -38.03 -8.34 10.89
N LEU A 430 -37.08 -9.18 10.46
CA LEU A 430 -35.66 -8.85 10.57
C LEU A 430 -35.38 -7.47 9.96
N PRO A 431 -34.45 -6.71 10.54
CA PRO A 431 -33.85 -5.58 9.87
C PRO A 431 -33.42 -5.99 8.43
N PRO A 432 -33.79 -5.22 7.38
CA PRO A 432 -33.46 -5.52 6.00
C PRO A 432 -32.02 -6.01 5.75
N MET A 433 -31.02 -5.35 6.33
CA MET A 433 -29.61 -5.73 6.15
C MET A 433 -29.29 -7.11 6.74
N ALA A 434 -29.90 -7.49 7.86
CA ALA A 434 -29.76 -8.84 8.41
C ALA A 434 -30.51 -9.88 7.58
N LYS A 435 -31.68 -9.52 7.04
CA LYS A 435 -32.47 -10.42 6.20
C LYS A 435 -31.73 -10.84 4.94
N ASP A 436 -30.94 -9.95 4.34
CA ASP A 436 -30.16 -10.28 3.14
C ASP A 436 -29.01 -11.25 3.41
N SER A 437 -28.49 -11.24 4.64
CA SER A 437 -27.47 -12.19 5.10
C SER A 437 -28.05 -13.53 5.56
N LEU A 438 -29.18 -13.49 6.30
CA LEU A 438 -29.77 -14.66 6.95
C LEU A 438 -30.83 -15.37 6.10
N GLY A 439 -31.37 -14.69 5.09
CA GLY A 439 -32.42 -15.21 4.22
C GLY A 439 -33.81 -15.20 4.88
N PRO A 440 -34.73 -16.07 4.41
CA PRO A 440 -36.06 -16.20 4.98
C PRO A 440 -36.03 -16.55 6.47
N HIS A 441 -36.85 -15.87 7.27
CA HIS A 441 -36.97 -16.09 8.71
C HIS A 441 -38.45 -16.18 9.11
N GLU A 442 -38.72 -16.82 10.25
CA GLU A 442 -40.05 -16.80 10.87
C GLU A 442 -40.38 -15.41 11.41
N PRO A 443 -41.64 -14.96 11.43
CA PRO A 443 -42.00 -13.65 11.97
C PRO A 443 -41.49 -13.45 13.40
N LEU A 444 -40.85 -12.31 13.65
CA LEU A 444 -40.30 -11.97 14.95
C LEU A 444 -41.41 -11.74 15.99
N SER A 445 -41.06 -11.78 17.28
CA SER A 445 -42.03 -11.68 18.38
C SER A 445 -42.81 -10.36 18.45
N GLY A 446 -42.26 -9.28 17.87
CA GLY A 446 -42.80 -7.91 17.98
C GLY A 446 -42.56 -7.27 19.36
N ARG A 447 -41.74 -7.90 20.21
CA ARG A 447 -41.32 -7.38 21.51
C ARG A 447 -40.08 -6.48 21.37
N TYR A 448 -39.91 -5.55 22.31
CA TYR A 448 -38.72 -4.72 22.42
C TYR A 448 -38.35 -4.43 23.87
N ILE A 449 -37.08 -4.10 24.10
CA ILE A 449 -36.60 -3.55 25.38
C ILE A 449 -36.84 -2.05 25.37
N LEU A 450 -37.56 -1.55 26.37
CA LEU A 450 -37.73 -0.13 26.68
C LEU A 450 -36.76 0.25 27.80
N ALA A 451 -35.81 1.14 27.49
CA ALA A 451 -34.89 1.72 28.46
C ALA A 451 -35.34 3.14 28.85
N THR A 452 -35.72 3.32 30.11
CA THR A 452 -36.17 4.60 30.68
C THR A 452 -35.24 5.07 31.80
N ASN A 453 -35.49 6.26 32.36
CA ASN A 453 -34.69 6.87 33.44
C ASN A 453 -33.19 7.00 33.11
N ARG A 454 -32.89 7.21 31.83
CA ARG A 454 -31.52 7.39 31.32
C ARG A 454 -31.03 8.78 31.69
N THR A 455 -30.04 8.89 32.57
CA THR A 455 -29.46 10.20 32.99
C THR A 455 -28.19 10.58 32.21
N GLN A 456 -27.66 9.66 31.41
CA GLN A 456 -26.52 9.86 30.52
C GLN A 456 -26.79 9.19 29.17
N ASN A 457 -26.15 9.67 28.11
CA ASN A 457 -26.34 9.16 26.74
C ASN A 457 -25.81 7.72 26.54
N TRP A 458 -24.80 7.29 27.31
CA TRP A 458 -24.26 5.92 27.24
C TRP A 458 -25.11 4.87 27.98
N MET A 459 -26.11 5.28 28.76
CA MET A 459 -26.96 4.35 29.49
C MET A 459 -27.94 3.64 28.55
N GLY A 460 -28.15 2.34 28.74
CA GLY A 460 -29.06 1.55 27.92
C GLY A 460 -28.94 0.05 28.17
N PRO A 461 -29.60 -0.79 27.36
CA PRO A 461 -29.49 -2.25 27.46
C PRO A 461 -28.12 -2.74 27.04
N ALA A 462 -27.58 -3.71 27.79
CA ALA A 462 -26.26 -4.30 27.52
C ALA A 462 -26.24 -5.83 27.72
N GLN A 463 -25.29 -6.48 27.05
CA GLN A 463 -24.99 -7.92 27.15
C GLN A 463 -23.49 -8.19 27.11
N MET A 464 -23.03 -9.16 27.90
CA MET A 464 -21.65 -9.67 27.82
C MET A 464 -21.56 -10.69 26.69
N ILE A 465 -20.62 -10.52 25.77
CA ILE A 465 -20.43 -11.38 24.59
C ILE A 465 -18.99 -11.92 24.45
N THR A 466 -18.19 -11.80 25.50
CA THR A 466 -16.76 -12.17 25.54
C THR A 466 -16.50 -13.58 25.01
N ASP A 467 -17.31 -14.57 25.41
CA ASP A 467 -17.18 -15.97 25.03
C ASP A 467 -17.86 -16.31 23.69
N LYS A 468 -18.46 -15.31 23.02
CA LYS A 468 -19.21 -15.47 21.76
C LYS A 468 -18.50 -14.90 20.54
N VAL A 469 -17.50 -14.07 20.75
CA VAL A 469 -16.70 -13.45 19.68
C VAL A 469 -15.42 -14.24 19.42
N GLN A 470 -15.05 -14.39 18.15
CA GLN A 470 -13.78 -14.99 17.73
C GLN A 470 -12.85 -13.93 17.14
N LEU A 471 -11.54 -14.13 17.33
CA LEU A 471 -10.55 -13.25 16.75
C LEU A 471 -10.59 -13.28 15.22
N PHE A 472 -10.36 -12.11 14.62
CA PHE A 472 -10.27 -11.88 13.18
C PHE A 472 -11.56 -12.14 12.37
N LEU A 473 -12.64 -12.58 13.02
CA LEU A 473 -13.92 -12.82 12.38
C LEU A 473 -14.74 -11.51 12.34
N THR A 474 -15.26 -11.16 11.16
CA THR A 474 -16.15 -10.00 11.03
C THR A 474 -17.57 -10.37 11.46
N TYR A 475 -18.14 -9.52 12.31
CA TYR A 475 -19.53 -9.63 12.75
C TYR A 475 -20.36 -8.51 12.12
N GLN A 476 -21.51 -8.89 11.58
CA GLN A 476 -22.54 -7.95 11.17
C GLN A 476 -23.41 -7.61 12.38
N VAL A 477 -23.78 -6.35 12.50
CA VAL A 477 -24.73 -5.83 13.47
C VAL A 477 -25.96 -5.33 12.74
N SER A 478 -27.14 -5.69 13.21
CA SER A 478 -28.39 -5.10 12.75
C SER A 478 -29.43 -5.05 13.86
N ALA A 479 -30.17 -3.95 13.99
CA ALA A 479 -31.19 -3.79 15.01
C ALA A 479 -32.32 -2.86 14.56
N TRP A 480 -33.50 -3.01 15.18
CA TRP A 480 -34.53 -1.98 15.15
C TRP A 480 -34.40 -1.08 16.37
N VAL A 481 -34.33 0.23 16.16
CA VAL A 481 -34.32 1.23 17.23
C VAL A 481 -35.42 2.27 17.04
N LYS A 482 -35.89 2.80 18.17
CA LYS A 482 -36.84 3.91 18.21
C LYS A 482 -36.59 4.73 19.47
N ILE A 483 -36.95 6.00 19.44
CA ILE A 483 -36.80 6.93 20.57
C ILE A 483 -38.14 7.47 21.05
N GLY A 484 -38.17 7.94 22.30
CA GLY A 484 -39.32 8.66 22.87
C GLY A 484 -39.60 10.01 22.19
N SER A 485 -40.87 10.42 22.17
CA SER A 485 -41.41 11.56 21.41
C SER A 485 -41.07 12.96 21.97
N THR A 486 -40.10 13.09 22.86
CA THR A 486 -39.82 14.33 23.63
C THR A 486 -38.70 15.21 23.08
N THR A 487 -38.16 14.92 21.90
CA THR A 487 -36.97 15.64 21.37
C THR A 487 -37.33 16.59 20.22
N SER A 488 -36.70 17.77 20.21
CA SER A 488 -36.92 18.82 19.20
C SER A 488 -35.92 18.75 18.03
N GLY A 489 -35.33 17.59 17.75
CA GLY A 489 -34.37 17.42 16.65
C GLY A 489 -33.79 16.01 16.56
N PRO A 490 -33.01 15.73 15.50
CA PRO A 490 -32.42 14.42 15.25
C PRO A 490 -31.56 13.93 16.41
N GLN A 491 -31.62 12.63 16.70
CA GLN A 491 -30.90 11.98 17.80
C GLN A 491 -30.15 10.77 17.30
N ASN A 492 -28.91 10.61 17.73
CA ASN A 492 -28.16 9.43 17.38
C ASN A 492 -28.46 8.26 18.31
N VAL A 493 -28.56 7.07 17.74
CA VAL A 493 -28.64 5.80 18.46
C VAL A 493 -27.59 4.86 17.88
N ASN A 494 -26.81 4.24 18.76
CA ASN A 494 -25.64 3.47 18.40
C ASN A 494 -25.63 2.11 19.10
N VAL A 495 -25.32 1.07 18.34
CA VAL A 495 -24.91 -0.23 18.90
C VAL A 495 -23.40 -0.16 19.10
N ALA A 496 -22.98 -0.05 20.35
CA ALA A 496 -21.58 0.09 20.76
C ALA A 496 -21.02 -1.21 21.32
N LEU A 497 -19.71 -1.37 21.22
CA LEU A 497 -18.97 -2.38 21.95
C LEU A 497 -17.99 -1.71 22.93
N SER A 498 -17.83 -2.34 24.10
CA SER A 498 -16.73 -2.07 25.02
C SER A 498 -15.80 -3.29 25.02
N VAL A 499 -14.57 -3.09 24.54
CA VAL A 499 -13.51 -4.10 24.44
C VAL A 499 -12.41 -3.71 25.42
N ASP A 500 -12.33 -4.39 26.56
CA ASP A 500 -11.42 -4.05 27.67
C ASP A 500 -11.49 -2.57 28.08
N GLY A 501 -12.69 -2.00 28.05
CA GLY A 501 -12.95 -0.60 28.40
C GLY A 501 -12.77 0.39 27.23
N GLN A 502 -12.25 -0.06 26.09
CA GLN A 502 -12.16 0.76 24.87
C GLN A 502 -13.48 0.71 24.09
N TRP A 503 -13.90 1.86 23.57
CA TRP A 503 -15.10 1.97 22.75
C TRP A 503 -14.83 1.51 21.32
N VAL A 504 -15.72 0.70 20.76
CA VAL A 504 -15.70 0.27 19.36
C VAL A 504 -17.11 0.48 18.78
N ASN A 505 -17.17 1.12 17.62
CA ASN A 505 -18.44 1.30 16.92
C ASN A 505 -18.93 -0.04 16.36
N GLY A 506 -20.20 -0.37 16.58
CA GLY A 506 -20.86 -1.51 15.94
C GLY A 506 -21.93 -1.10 14.92
N GLY A 507 -22.20 0.19 14.75
CA GLY A 507 -23.21 0.73 13.83
C GLY A 507 -24.05 1.83 14.49
N GLU A 508 -24.37 2.87 13.75
CA GLU A 508 -25.08 4.05 14.25
C GLU A 508 -26.14 4.54 13.27
N VAL A 509 -27.24 5.10 13.79
CA VAL A 509 -28.27 5.73 12.97
C VAL A 509 -28.74 7.02 13.63
N GLU A 510 -29.05 8.02 12.81
CA GLU A 510 -29.76 9.21 13.25
C GLU A 510 -31.27 8.99 13.18
N VAL A 511 -31.95 9.20 14.30
CA VAL A 511 -33.40 9.04 14.47
C VAL A 511 -34.01 10.43 14.67
N SER A 512 -34.85 10.85 13.73
CA SER A 512 -35.49 12.17 13.75
C SER A 512 -37.00 12.14 13.97
N ASP A 513 -37.60 10.95 14.07
CA ASP A 513 -39.05 10.79 14.22
C ASP A 513 -39.43 9.59 15.10
N GLY A 514 -40.73 9.41 15.34
CA GLY A 514 -41.26 8.34 16.19
C GLY A 514 -41.39 6.97 15.54
N ARG A 515 -40.77 6.71 14.39
CA ARG A 515 -40.79 5.42 13.69
C ARG A 515 -39.61 4.55 14.10
N TRP A 516 -39.69 3.27 13.73
CA TRP A 516 -38.57 2.34 13.84
C TRP A 516 -37.55 2.61 12.74
N HIS A 517 -36.30 2.70 13.13
CA HIS A 517 -35.16 2.88 12.24
C HIS A 517 -34.27 1.64 12.36
N GLU A 518 -33.70 1.24 11.23
CA GLU A 518 -32.70 0.19 11.22
C GLU A 518 -31.34 0.78 11.60
N VAL A 519 -30.64 0.14 12.52
CA VAL A 519 -29.20 0.32 12.70
C VAL A 519 -28.51 -0.81 11.96
N GLY A 520 -27.54 -0.49 11.12
CA GLY A 520 -26.62 -1.47 10.52
C GLY A 520 -25.19 -1.05 10.79
N GLY A 521 -24.32 -2.03 10.94
CA GLY A 521 -22.89 -1.79 11.07
C GLY A 521 -22.14 -3.10 11.22
N SER A 522 -20.86 -3.00 11.55
CA SER A 522 -20.00 -4.16 11.66
C SER A 522 -18.83 -3.91 12.59
N PHE A 523 -18.25 -4.98 13.09
CA PHE A 523 -17.02 -4.90 13.88
C PHE A 523 -16.19 -6.16 13.73
N ARG A 524 -14.92 -6.06 14.14
CA ARG A 524 -13.99 -7.17 14.27
C ARG A 524 -13.13 -6.99 15.51
N ILE A 525 -12.79 -8.09 16.18
CA ILE A 525 -11.83 -8.11 17.29
C ILE A 525 -10.54 -8.76 16.77
N GLU A 526 -9.44 -8.00 16.71
CA GLU A 526 -8.15 -8.50 16.19
C GLU A 526 -7.13 -8.85 17.28
N LYS A 527 -7.43 -8.52 18.53
CA LYS A 527 -6.57 -8.83 19.70
C LYS A 527 -7.40 -9.53 20.76
N GLN A 528 -6.80 -10.50 21.45
CA GLN A 528 -7.48 -11.21 22.54
C GLN A 528 -7.94 -10.20 23.59
N ALA A 529 -9.26 -10.11 23.76
CA ALA A 529 -9.88 -9.28 24.77
C ALA A 529 -10.22 -10.12 26.02
N ALA A 530 -10.06 -9.53 27.20
CA ALA A 530 -10.49 -10.15 28.45
C ALA A 530 -11.99 -9.95 28.71
N LYS A 531 -12.55 -8.85 28.20
CA LYS A 531 -13.95 -8.47 28.37
C LYS A 531 -14.48 -7.78 27.12
N VAL A 532 -15.53 -8.36 26.54
CA VAL A 532 -16.31 -7.75 25.44
C VAL A 532 -17.77 -7.66 25.84
N MET A 533 -18.29 -6.43 25.79
CA MET A 533 -19.69 -6.11 26.09
C MET A 533 -20.29 -5.36 24.90
N VAL A 534 -21.48 -5.75 24.47
CA VAL A 534 -22.30 -4.95 23.56
C VAL A 534 -23.31 -4.15 24.38
N TYR A 535 -23.56 -2.91 23.99
CA TYR A 535 -24.56 -2.07 24.62
C TYR A 535 -25.13 -1.06 23.64
N ILE A 536 -26.35 -0.60 23.90
CA ILE A 536 -27.02 0.37 23.02
C ILE A 536 -27.02 1.71 23.74
N GLN A 537 -26.46 2.71 23.09
CA GLN A 537 -26.35 4.07 23.59
C GLN A 537 -27.04 5.06 22.66
N GLY A 538 -27.15 6.31 23.12
CA GLY A 538 -28.07 7.28 22.54
C GLY A 538 -29.52 6.89 22.83
N PRO A 539 -30.51 7.78 22.60
CA PRO A 539 -30.40 9.22 22.35
C PRO A 539 -29.85 10.00 23.56
N VAL A 540 -29.90 11.34 23.54
CA VAL A 540 -29.50 12.20 24.68
C VAL A 540 -30.18 11.79 25.99
N SER A 541 -29.58 12.20 27.12
CA SER A 541 -30.11 11.93 28.46
C SER A 541 -31.56 12.42 28.61
N GLY A 542 -32.37 11.64 29.33
CA GLY A 542 -33.78 11.93 29.58
C GLY A 542 -34.74 11.43 28.50
N VAL A 543 -34.23 10.88 27.41
CA VAL A 543 -35.04 10.34 26.31
C VAL A 543 -35.04 8.83 26.36
N ASP A 544 -36.24 8.25 26.29
CA ASP A 544 -36.42 6.80 26.28
C ASP A 544 -35.87 6.18 24.99
N LEU A 545 -35.29 4.99 25.13
CA LEU A 545 -34.72 4.20 24.04
C LEU A 545 -35.49 2.88 23.92
N MET A 546 -35.88 2.51 22.70
CA MET A 546 -36.49 1.23 22.39
C MET A 546 -35.58 0.41 21.47
N LEU A 547 -35.31 -0.84 21.84
CA LEU A 547 -34.49 -1.79 21.07
C LEU A 547 -35.30 -3.05 20.73
N GLY A 548 -35.49 -3.31 19.44
CA GLY A 548 -36.11 -4.54 18.93
C GLY A 548 -35.14 -5.35 18.06
N SER A 549 -35.18 -6.68 18.20
CA SER A 549 -34.45 -7.65 17.38
C SER A 549 -32.99 -7.29 17.08
N LEU A 550 -32.15 -7.21 18.11
CA LEU A 550 -30.71 -7.10 17.91
C LEU A 550 -30.15 -8.41 17.35
N GLN A 551 -29.56 -8.33 16.16
CA GLN A 551 -28.87 -9.41 15.48
C GLN A 551 -27.39 -9.08 15.41
N ILE A 552 -26.55 -9.95 15.98
CA ILE A 552 -25.11 -9.92 15.79
C ILE A 552 -24.64 -11.30 15.39
N PHE A 553 -24.03 -11.46 14.22
CA PHE A 553 -23.62 -12.77 13.72
C PHE A 553 -22.38 -12.68 12.84
N ALA A 554 -21.60 -13.76 12.81
CA ALA A 554 -20.43 -13.87 11.95
C ALA A 554 -20.84 -13.99 10.47
N VAL A 555 -20.11 -13.29 9.59
CA VAL A 555 -20.43 -13.19 8.16
C VAL A 555 -19.78 -14.31 7.35
N ASP A 556 -20.57 -15.04 6.55
CA ASP A 556 -20.06 -16.01 5.57
C ASP A 556 -19.76 -15.34 4.22
N ARG A 557 -18.56 -14.76 4.11
CA ARG A 557 -18.09 -14.15 2.86
C ARG A 557 -17.98 -15.15 1.70
N GLN A 558 -17.69 -16.43 1.96
CA GLN A 558 -17.54 -17.42 0.90
C GLN A 558 -18.89 -17.77 0.25
N ALA A 559 -19.95 -17.88 1.06
CA ALA A 559 -21.31 -17.98 0.54
C ALA A 559 -21.70 -16.73 -0.28
N ARG A 560 -21.39 -15.54 0.23
CA ARG A 560 -21.64 -14.27 -0.49
C ARG A 560 -20.91 -14.23 -1.83
N PHE A 561 -19.61 -14.58 -1.88
CA PHE A 561 -18.82 -14.59 -3.12
C PHE A 561 -19.38 -15.55 -4.18
N LYS A 562 -19.92 -16.70 -3.78
CA LYS A 562 -20.61 -17.61 -4.72
C LYS A 562 -21.84 -16.94 -5.36
N SER A 563 -22.59 -16.14 -4.60
CA SER A 563 -23.72 -15.36 -5.12
C SER A 563 -23.23 -14.25 -6.06
N LEU A 564 -22.23 -13.47 -5.64
CA LEU A 564 -21.67 -12.36 -6.43
C LEU A 564 -21.08 -12.81 -7.75
N ARG A 565 -20.47 -14.00 -7.84
CA ARG A 565 -19.99 -14.57 -9.11
C ARG A 565 -21.13 -14.81 -10.11
N LYS A 566 -22.28 -15.29 -9.65
CA LYS A 566 -23.47 -15.48 -10.51
C LYS A 566 -24.01 -14.14 -11.00
N GLN A 567 -24.07 -13.15 -10.10
CA GLN A 567 -24.50 -11.80 -10.43
C GLN A 567 -23.53 -11.13 -11.41
N THR A 568 -22.23 -11.30 -11.20
CA THR A 568 -21.16 -10.85 -12.09
C THR A 568 -21.29 -11.46 -13.50
N ASP A 569 -21.51 -12.77 -13.61
CA ASP A 569 -21.69 -13.42 -14.92
C ASP A 569 -22.93 -12.91 -15.68
N LYS A 570 -23.98 -12.51 -14.95
CA LYS A 570 -25.17 -11.89 -15.52
C LYS A 570 -24.93 -10.45 -16.00
N ILE A 571 -24.25 -9.63 -15.18
CA ILE A 571 -24.16 -8.18 -15.39
C ILE A 571 -22.95 -7.77 -16.22
N ARG A 572 -21.81 -8.44 -16.03
CA ARG A 572 -20.52 -8.03 -16.60
C ARG A 572 -20.11 -8.84 -17.82
N LYS A 573 -20.91 -9.84 -18.20
CA LYS A 573 -20.62 -10.70 -19.34
C LYS A 573 -21.81 -10.79 -20.29
N ARG A 574 -21.48 -11.05 -21.55
CA ARG A 574 -22.42 -11.19 -22.66
C ARG A 574 -22.13 -12.45 -23.46
N ASP A 575 -23.17 -13.06 -24.01
CA ASP A 575 -23.00 -14.17 -24.95
C ASP A 575 -22.42 -13.67 -26.27
N VAL A 576 -21.44 -14.38 -26.81
CA VAL A 576 -20.74 -14.07 -28.04
C VAL A 576 -20.79 -15.28 -28.96
N VAL A 577 -21.14 -15.04 -30.22
CA VAL A 577 -21.17 -16.03 -31.30
C VAL A 577 -20.17 -15.59 -32.35
N LEU A 578 -19.08 -16.33 -32.48
CA LEU A 578 -18.16 -16.19 -33.61
C LEU A 578 -18.70 -17.06 -34.75
N ASN A 579 -19.14 -16.43 -35.83
CA ASN A 579 -19.74 -17.07 -36.99
C ASN A 579 -18.74 -17.09 -38.14
N PHE A 580 -18.31 -18.28 -38.55
CA PHE A 580 -17.29 -18.44 -39.57
C PHE A 580 -17.93 -18.70 -40.94
N THR A 581 -17.56 -17.89 -41.93
CA THR A 581 -18.03 -18.01 -43.32
C THR A 581 -16.86 -18.16 -44.27
N GLY A 582 -17.11 -18.75 -45.45
CA GLY A 582 -16.13 -18.81 -46.54
C GLY A 582 -14.94 -19.73 -46.28
N GLY A 583 -15.07 -21.05 -46.47
CA GLY A 583 -13.97 -22.01 -46.32
C GLY A 583 -14.37 -23.30 -45.59
N SER A 584 -13.42 -24.24 -45.43
CA SER A 584 -13.65 -25.45 -44.63
C SER A 584 -13.39 -25.17 -43.15
N THR A 585 -14.43 -25.22 -42.31
CA THR A 585 -14.32 -25.09 -40.85
C THR A 585 -13.80 -26.38 -40.19
N ILE A 586 -13.72 -27.49 -40.93
CA ILE A 586 -13.28 -28.80 -40.44
C ILE A 586 -11.84 -28.71 -39.95
N GLY A 587 -11.63 -29.00 -38.66
CA GLY A 587 -10.31 -28.98 -38.02
C GLY A 587 -9.84 -27.59 -37.58
N THR A 588 -10.69 -26.56 -37.65
CA THR A 588 -10.36 -25.21 -37.19
C THR A 588 -10.47 -25.13 -35.66
N PHE A 589 -9.39 -24.72 -35.01
CA PHE A 589 -9.31 -24.51 -33.57
C PHE A 589 -9.22 -23.02 -33.23
N ILE A 590 -10.06 -22.59 -32.30
CA ILE A 590 -10.20 -21.20 -31.89
C ILE A 590 -9.57 -21.01 -30.51
N LYS A 591 -8.78 -19.95 -30.33
CA LYS A 591 -8.37 -19.43 -29.02
C LYS A 591 -8.81 -17.98 -28.88
N VAL A 592 -9.68 -17.73 -27.92
CA VAL A 592 -10.16 -16.39 -27.55
C VAL A 592 -9.46 -15.97 -26.26
N LYS A 593 -8.84 -14.80 -26.29
CA LYS A 593 -8.22 -14.17 -25.13
C LYS A 593 -8.69 -12.72 -25.00
N GLN A 594 -9.25 -12.39 -23.85
CA GLN A 594 -9.52 -11.00 -23.52
C GLN A 594 -8.21 -10.26 -23.25
N THR A 595 -8.00 -9.13 -23.92
CA THR A 595 -6.80 -8.29 -23.75
C THR A 595 -7.03 -7.16 -22.78
N THR A 596 -8.26 -6.64 -22.69
CA THR A 596 -8.63 -5.55 -21.77
C THR A 596 -10.05 -5.78 -21.24
N ASN A 597 -10.24 -5.63 -19.94
CA ASN A 597 -11.57 -5.55 -19.33
C ASN A 597 -12.05 -4.09 -19.34
N SER A 598 -13.29 -3.84 -19.76
CA SER A 598 -13.82 -2.47 -19.86
C SER A 598 -14.14 -1.82 -18.52
N PHE A 599 -14.28 -2.60 -17.44
CA PHE A 599 -14.57 -2.08 -16.11
C PHE A 599 -13.38 -1.27 -15.57
N PRO A 600 -13.57 0.03 -15.26
CA PRO A 600 -12.55 0.91 -14.72
C PRO A 600 -11.97 0.44 -13.39
N PHE A 601 -10.64 0.33 -13.35
CA PHE A 601 -9.87 0.20 -12.12
C PHE A 601 -8.76 1.22 -12.11
N GLY A 602 -8.82 2.15 -11.17
CA GLY A 602 -7.78 3.15 -11.00
C GLY A 602 -7.16 3.17 -9.62
N SER A 603 -6.19 4.06 -9.46
CA SER A 603 -5.62 4.35 -8.16
C SER A 603 -5.27 5.83 -8.00
N CYS A 604 -5.21 6.26 -6.74
CA CYS A 604 -4.64 7.53 -6.35
C CYS A 604 -3.13 7.53 -6.55
N ILE A 605 -2.62 8.59 -7.16
CA ILE A 605 -1.20 8.86 -7.32
C ILE A 605 -0.93 10.30 -6.85
N ASN A 606 0.26 10.53 -6.31
CA ASN A 606 0.78 11.85 -5.99
C ASN A 606 2.04 12.12 -6.83
N ARG A 607 2.44 13.39 -6.93
CA ARG A 607 3.58 13.80 -7.75
C ARG A 607 4.87 13.13 -7.31
N THR A 608 5.08 12.94 -6.02
CA THR A 608 6.31 12.30 -5.50
C THR A 608 6.33 10.79 -5.76
N ASN A 609 5.18 10.14 -6.00
CA ASN A 609 5.12 8.71 -6.27
C ASN A 609 5.68 8.38 -7.65
N ILE A 610 5.46 9.26 -8.63
CA ILE A 610 5.87 9.03 -10.02
C ILE A 610 7.39 9.20 -10.26
N ASP A 611 8.15 9.61 -9.23
CA ASP A 611 9.62 9.57 -9.24
C ASP A 611 10.18 8.17 -8.92
N ASN A 612 9.32 7.22 -8.54
CA ASN A 612 9.67 5.82 -8.35
C ASN A 612 9.22 5.02 -9.58
N GLU A 613 10.19 4.54 -10.35
CA GLU A 613 9.96 3.77 -11.57
C GLU A 613 9.21 2.45 -11.31
N ASP A 614 9.45 1.78 -10.17
CA ASP A 614 8.76 0.52 -9.84
C ASP A 614 7.28 0.76 -9.52
N PHE A 615 6.98 1.90 -8.90
CA PHE A 615 5.62 2.36 -8.66
C PHE A 615 4.90 2.64 -9.98
N VAL A 616 5.55 3.37 -10.90
CA VAL A 616 4.97 3.70 -12.21
C VAL A 616 4.74 2.44 -13.04
N ASP A 617 5.68 1.51 -13.06
CA ASP A 617 5.54 0.25 -13.79
C ASP A 617 4.38 -0.60 -13.25
N PHE A 618 4.26 -0.72 -11.92
CA PHE A 618 3.11 -1.40 -11.31
C PHE A 618 1.80 -0.67 -11.65
N PHE A 619 1.80 0.66 -11.55
CA PHE A 619 0.62 1.49 -11.82
C PHE A 619 0.09 1.27 -13.24
N LEU A 620 0.96 1.48 -14.24
CA LEU A 620 0.60 1.39 -15.66
C LEU A 620 0.21 -0.02 -16.09
N LYS A 621 0.71 -1.05 -15.41
CA LYS A 621 0.38 -2.44 -15.69
C LYS A 621 -0.99 -2.86 -15.15
N HIS A 622 -1.43 -2.27 -14.04
CA HIS A 622 -2.56 -2.78 -13.27
C HIS A 622 -3.76 -1.84 -13.18
N PHE A 623 -3.59 -0.56 -13.50
CA PHE A 623 -4.63 0.46 -13.44
C PHE A 623 -4.77 1.21 -14.78
N ASN A 624 -6.01 1.53 -15.14
CA ASN A 624 -6.36 2.31 -16.34
C ASN A 624 -6.98 3.68 -16.03
N TRP A 625 -7.11 4.00 -14.75
CA TRP A 625 -7.58 5.30 -14.26
C TRP A 625 -6.64 5.85 -13.16
N ALA A 626 -6.56 7.17 -13.07
CA ALA A 626 -5.83 7.90 -12.04
C ALA A 626 -6.73 8.94 -11.35
N VAL A 627 -6.47 9.17 -10.07
CA VAL A 627 -6.93 10.36 -9.34
C VAL A 627 -5.72 10.97 -8.65
N PHE A 628 -5.65 12.29 -8.57
CA PHE A 628 -4.51 12.99 -7.96
C PHE A 628 -4.85 13.25 -6.50
N GLY A 629 -4.00 12.78 -5.58
CA GLY A 629 -4.32 12.79 -4.15
C GLY A 629 -4.39 14.20 -3.56
N ASN A 630 -3.53 15.09 -4.03
CA ASN A 630 -3.45 16.47 -3.52
C ASN A 630 -3.36 17.53 -4.61
N GLU A 631 -2.79 17.20 -5.77
CA GLU A 631 -2.22 18.15 -6.72
C GLU A 631 -3.26 19.02 -7.43
N LEU A 632 -4.55 18.71 -7.27
CA LEU A 632 -5.66 19.54 -7.72
C LEU A 632 -6.42 20.21 -6.59
N LYS A 633 -6.25 19.82 -5.32
CA LYS A 633 -6.94 20.46 -4.20
C LYS A 633 -6.56 21.93 -4.09
N TRP A 634 -7.47 22.76 -3.59
CA TRP A 634 -7.27 24.21 -3.59
C TRP A 634 -6.05 24.61 -2.74
N TYR A 635 -5.85 23.99 -1.57
CA TYR A 635 -4.67 24.27 -0.75
C TYR A 635 -3.34 23.91 -1.42
N TRP A 636 -3.33 22.97 -2.36
CA TRP A 636 -2.12 22.61 -3.10
C TRP A 636 -1.85 23.59 -4.24
N THR A 637 -2.90 23.88 -4.99
CA THR A 637 -2.81 24.70 -6.21
C THR A 637 -2.77 26.19 -5.93
N GLU A 638 -3.23 26.66 -4.77
CA GLU A 638 -3.17 28.06 -4.32
C GLU A 638 -3.12 28.11 -2.78
N SER A 639 -1.99 27.71 -2.20
CA SER A 639 -1.77 27.70 -0.75
C SER A 639 -1.82 29.10 -0.13
N GLN A 640 -1.36 30.11 -0.89
CA GLN A 640 -1.45 31.53 -0.59
C GLN A 640 -2.10 32.24 -1.78
N GLN A 641 -2.91 33.26 -1.51
CA GLN A 641 -3.64 34.00 -2.54
C GLN A 641 -2.72 34.46 -3.68
N GLY A 642 -3.04 34.08 -4.91
CA GLY A 642 -2.30 34.45 -6.11
C GLY A 642 -0.99 33.69 -6.35
N ASN A 643 -0.57 32.80 -5.44
CA ASN A 643 0.62 31.94 -5.62
C ASN A 643 0.18 30.56 -6.13
N PHE A 644 0.14 30.40 -7.45
CA PHE A 644 -0.37 29.18 -8.07
C PHE A 644 0.70 28.11 -8.29
N ASN A 645 0.38 26.87 -7.91
CA ASN A 645 1.15 25.67 -8.28
C ASN A 645 0.29 24.72 -9.13
N TYR A 646 0.46 24.77 -10.44
CA TYR A 646 -0.16 23.82 -11.37
C TYR A 646 0.81 22.80 -11.96
N ARG A 647 2.12 23.00 -11.74
CA ARG A 647 3.17 22.18 -12.35
C ARG A 647 3.04 20.71 -11.98
N ASP A 648 2.72 20.41 -10.72
CA ASP A 648 2.63 19.03 -10.26
C ASP A 648 1.47 18.26 -10.94
N ALA A 649 0.30 18.90 -11.06
CA ALA A 649 -0.84 18.32 -11.76
C ALA A 649 -0.59 18.20 -13.27
N ASP A 650 0.14 19.14 -13.89
CA ASP A 650 0.54 19.04 -15.30
C ASP A 650 1.50 17.86 -15.52
N ASP A 651 2.55 17.71 -14.69
CA ASP A 651 3.51 16.59 -14.75
C ASP A 651 2.76 15.22 -14.68
N MET A 652 1.76 15.11 -13.81
CA MET A 652 0.98 13.88 -13.63
C MET A 652 -0.02 13.64 -14.77
N LEU A 653 -0.65 14.69 -15.30
CA LEU A 653 -1.50 14.58 -16.48
C LEU A 653 -0.71 14.10 -17.69
N ASP A 654 0.51 14.61 -17.88
CA ASP A 654 1.38 14.20 -18.99
C ASP A 654 1.72 12.71 -18.91
N LEU A 655 2.04 12.19 -17.72
CA LEU A 655 2.23 10.75 -17.50
C LEU A 655 0.98 9.96 -17.89
N CYS A 656 -0.19 10.40 -17.43
CA CYS A 656 -1.44 9.69 -17.69
C CYS A 656 -1.80 9.69 -19.17
N GLN A 657 -1.72 10.86 -19.83
CA GLN A 657 -2.04 11.02 -21.24
C GLN A 657 -1.11 10.21 -22.14
N LYS A 658 0.20 10.21 -21.87
CA LYS A 658 1.19 9.44 -22.62
C LYS A 658 0.91 7.92 -22.57
N ASN A 659 0.29 7.44 -21.49
CA ASN A 659 0.02 6.03 -21.27
C ASN A 659 -1.47 5.67 -21.38
N ASN A 660 -2.30 6.55 -21.95
CA ASN A 660 -3.75 6.35 -22.14
C ASN A 660 -4.54 6.05 -20.85
N VAL A 661 -4.06 6.56 -19.71
CA VAL A 661 -4.74 6.45 -18.41
C VAL A 661 -5.76 7.59 -18.29
N GLN A 662 -7.01 7.24 -18.00
CA GLN A 662 -8.06 8.25 -17.78
C GLN A 662 -7.90 8.91 -16.40
N THR A 663 -8.34 10.15 -16.25
CA THR A 663 -8.11 10.91 -15.01
C THR A 663 -9.40 11.48 -14.42
N ARG A 664 -9.50 11.42 -13.09
CA ARG A 664 -10.50 12.15 -12.28
C ARG A 664 -9.85 13.34 -11.59
N GLY A 665 -10.49 14.50 -11.70
CA GLY A 665 -10.07 15.72 -11.04
C GLY A 665 -10.62 15.77 -9.61
N HIS A 666 -9.74 15.56 -8.63
CA HIS A 666 -10.06 15.59 -7.21
C HIS A 666 -9.24 16.66 -6.48
N CYS A 667 -9.85 17.72 -5.96
CA CYS A 667 -11.23 18.15 -6.13
C CYS A 667 -11.25 19.67 -6.40
N ILE A 668 -12.37 20.19 -6.91
CA ILE A 668 -12.47 21.64 -7.17
C ILE A 668 -12.55 22.40 -5.85
N PHE A 669 -13.45 21.96 -4.96
CA PHE A 669 -13.68 22.45 -3.60
C PHE A 669 -13.78 21.29 -2.61
N TRP A 670 -13.44 21.57 -1.34
CA TRP A 670 -13.63 20.67 -0.22
C TRP A 670 -14.30 21.45 0.91
N ASP A 671 -15.47 21.00 1.38
CA ASP A 671 -16.39 21.81 2.21
C ASP A 671 -16.08 21.74 3.71
N VAL A 672 -15.17 20.87 4.13
CA VAL A 672 -14.75 20.68 5.52
C VAL A 672 -13.86 21.85 5.97
N ASP A 673 -14.20 22.50 7.08
CA ASP A 673 -13.53 23.74 7.50
C ASP A 673 -12.01 23.59 7.63
N ASP A 674 -11.52 22.49 8.22
CA ASP A 674 -10.09 22.26 8.44
C ASP A 674 -9.25 22.13 7.16
N THR A 675 -9.89 21.96 6.01
CA THR A 675 -9.22 21.77 4.72
C THR A 675 -9.17 23.06 3.89
N VAL A 676 -9.86 24.10 4.37
CA VAL A 676 -9.92 25.43 3.76
C VAL A 676 -8.73 26.29 4.23
N GLN A 677 -8.02 26.92 3.30
CA GLN A 677 -6.84 27.73 3.59
C GLN A 677 -7.18 28.94 4.48
N SER A 678 -6.25 29.33 5.36
CA SER A 678 -6.47 30.47 6.28
C SER A 678 -6.78 31.79 5.56
N TRP A 679 -6.19 32.03 4.38
CA TRP A 679 -6.47 33.24 3.62
C TRP A 679 -7.89 33.26 3.05
N ILE A 680 -8.49 32.10 2.75
CA ILE A 680 -9.90 31.97 2.33
C ILE A 680 -10.83 32.22 3.52
N LYS A 681 -10.52 31.62 4.69
CA LYS A 681 -11.29 31.81 5.93
C LYS A 681 -11.36 33.28 6.37
N GLY A 682 -10.33 34.07 6.05
CA GLY A 682 -10.26 35.50 6.38
C GLY A 682 -11.08 36.42 5.45
N LEU A 683 -11.67 35.90 4.36
CA LEU A 683 -12.39 36.71 3.39
C LEU A 683 -13.81 37.05 3.86
N ASN A 684 -14.27 38.26 3.56
CA ASN A 684 -15.70 38.58 3.66
C ASN A 684 -16.49 37.89 2.54
N LYS A 685 -17.83 37.92 2.62
CA LYS A 685 -18.72 37.25 1.66
C LYS A 685 -18.46 37.62 0.19
N THR A 686 -18.22 38.91 -0.10
CA THR A 686 -18.00 39.39 -1.48
C THR A 686 -16.67 38.89 -2.04
N ASP A 687 -15.61 38.99 -1.24
CA ASP A 687 -14.28 38.56 -1.64
C ASP A 687 -14.19 37.03 -1.75
N LEU A 688 -14.87 36.29 -0.84
CA LEU A 688 -14.99 34.84 -0.92
C LEU A 688 -15.75 34.41 -2.17
N SER A 689 -16.85 35.08 -2.52
CA SER A 689 -17.59 34.80 -3.76
C SER A 689 -16.71 35.03 -5.00
N THR A 690 -15.88 36.08 -4.97
CA THR A 690 -14.91 36.37 -6.04
C THR A 690 -13.85 35.27 -6.11
N ALA A 691 -13.29 34.85 -4.98
CA ALA A 691 -12.30 33.77 -4.92
C ALA A 691 -12.86 32.44 -5.46
N VAL A 692 -14.09 32.06 -5.08
CA VAL A 692 -14.78 30.87 -5.61
C VAL A 692 -14.96 30.94 -7.13
N ASN A 693 -15.34 32.11 -7.67
CA ASN A 693 -15.49 32.30 -9.12
C ASN A 693 -14.15 32.24 -9.86
N ASN A 694 -13.09 32.82 -9.29
CA ASN A 694 -11.75 32.76 -9.83
C ASN A 694 -11.24 31.32 -9.84
N ARG A 695 -11.49 30.55 -8.77
CA ARG A 695 -11.15 29.14 -8.67
C ARG A 695 -11.83 28.31 -9.75
N LEU A 696 -13.16 28.42 -9.88
CA LEU A 696 -13.93 27.75 -10.92
C LEU A 696 -13.38 28.08 -12.32
N THR A 697 -13.25 29.38 -12.62
CA THR A 697 -12.84 29.84 -13.94
C THR A 697 -11.41 29.43 -14.26
N GLY A 698 -10.47 29.67 -13.36
CA GLY A 698 -9.04 29.39 -13.56
C GLY A 698 -8.77 27.90 -13.73
N LEU A 699 -9.24 27.07 -12.78
CA LEU A 699 -8.99 25.63 -12.81
C LEU A 699 -9.64 24.96 -14.03
N LEU A 700 -10.94 25.20 -14.25
CA LEU A 700 -11.68 24.48 -15.29
C LEU A 700 -11.40 25.01 -16.70
N THR A 701 -11.00 26.27 -16.85
CA THR A 701 -10.53 26.75 -18.17
C THR A 701 -9.18 26.13 -18.52
N ARG A 702 -8.26 26.02 -17.55
CA ARG A 702 -6.93 25.42 -17.77
C ARG A 702 -7.03 23.94 -18.15
N TYR A 703 -7.86 23.20 -17.43
CA TYR A 703 -7.94 21.74 -17.53
C TYR A 703 -9.14 21.24 -18.34
N LYS A 704 -9.80 22.12 -19.11
CA LYS A 704 -10.96 21.79 -19.93
C LYS A 704 -10.71 20.56 -20.80
N GLY A 705 -11.53 19.52 -20.63
CA GLY A 705 -11.47 18.27 -21.39
C GLY A 705 -10.31 17.35 -21.03
N LYS A 706 -9.51 17.68 -20.01
CA LYS A 706 -8.38 16.85 -19.56
C LYS A 706 -8.76 15.83 -18.49
N PHE A 707 -9.80 16.08 -17.71
CA PHE A 707 -10.34 15.15 -16.72
C PHE A 707 -11.70 14.65 -17.17
N ARG A 708 -11.95 13.35 -17.01
CA ARG A 708 -13.25 12.74 -17.36
C ARG A 708 -14.29 13.03 -16.30
N HIS A 709 -13.89 12.98 -15.04
CA HIS A 709 -14.74 13.25 -13.88
C HIS A 709 -14.17 14.39 -13.06
N TYR A 710 -15.03 15.15 -12.38
CA TYR A 710 -14.64 16.09 -11.34
C TYR A 710 -15.44 15.87 -10.06
N ASP A 711 -14.74 15.76 -8.94
CA ASP A 711 -15.37 15.91 -7.61
C ASP A 711 -15.51 17.42 -7.37
N VAL A 712 -16.76 17.92 -7.44
CA VAL A 712 -17.00 19.38 -7.50
C VAL A 712 -16.84 20.01 -6.12
N ASN A 713 -17.56 19.50 -5.13
CA ASN A 713 -17.45 19.94 -3.75
C ASN A 713 -17.47 18.70 -2.86
N ASN A 714 -16.30 18.35 -2.33
CA ASN A 714 -16.05 17.13 -1.58
C ASN A 714 -16.66 17.22 -0.17
N GLU A 715 -17.21 16.12 0.34
CA GLU A 715 -17.64 15.92 1.74
C GLU A 715 -18.69 16.91 2.24
N MET A 716 -19.76 17.08 1.46
CA MET A 716 -20.84 18.02 1.75
C MET A 716 -21.78 17.53 2.87
N LEU A 717 -21.74 16.24 3.23
CA LEU A 717 -22.45 15.70 4.40
C LEU A 717 -21.74 16.07 5.71
N HIS A 718 -20.43 16.28 5.68
CA HIS A 718 -19.60 16.56 6.86
C HIS A 718 -19.16 18.02 6.96
N GLY A 719 -19.03 18.70 5.83
CA GLY A 719 -18.64 20.11 5.72
C GLY A 719 -19.78 21.01 5.26
N SER A 720 -19.71 22.30 5.59
CA SER A 720 -20.66 23.32 5.13
C SER A 720 -20.04 24.72 5.02
N PHE A 721 -18.70 24.81 4.93
CA PHE A 721 -17.98 26.07 4.93
C PHE A 721 -18.52 27.05 3.89
N TYR A 722 -18.59 26.65 2.61
CA TYR A 722 -19.01 27.57 1.55
C TYR A 722 -20.49 27.93 1.68
N GLN A 723 -21.32 26.95 2.05
CA GLN A 723 -22.75 27.16 2.26
C GLN A 723 -23.03 28.17 3.37
N ASN A 724 -22.34 28.07 4.50
CA ASN A 724 -22.56 28.95 5.65
C ASN A 724 -22.14 30.40 5.35
N HIS A 725 -21.10 30.60 4.52
CA HIS A 725 -20.58 31.95 4.22
C HIS A 725 -21.23 32.60 2.99
N LEU A 726 -21.56 31.81 1.96
CA LEU A 726 -22.08 32.33 0.69
C LEU A 726 -23.60 32.15 0.53
N GLY A 727 -24.20 31.22 1.27
CA GLY A 727 -25.63 30.89 1.24
C GLY A 727 -25.91 29.54 0.58
N LYS A 728 -27.11 28.99 0.82
CA LYS A 728 -27.54 27.64 0.39
C LYS A 728 -27.38 27.33 -1.10
N ASP A 729 -27.54 28.33 -1.97
CA ASP A 729 -27.53 28.12 -3.42
C ASP A 729 -26.11 27.94 -3.99
N ILE A 730 -25.05 28.12 -3.18
CA ILE A 730 -23.66 28.08 -3.64
C ILE A 730 -23.25 26.72 -4.20
N ARG A 731 -23.69 25.63 -3.57
CA ARG A 731 -23.35 24.27 -4.01
C ARG A 731 -23.90 24.02 -5.41
N ALA A 732 -25.18 24.32 -5.64
CA ALA A 732 -25.78 24.22 -6.98
C ALA A 732 -25.12 25.18 -7.98
N TYR A 733 -24.72 26.38 -7.55
CA TYR A 733 -23.98 27.32 -8.39
C TYR A 733 -22.62 26.77 -8.84
N MET A 734 -21.86 26.11 -7.96
CA MET A 734 -20.58 25.49 -8.27
C MET A 734 -20.73 24.44 -9.38
N PHE A 735 -21.71 23.53 -9.25
CA PHE A 735 -21.98 22.49 -10.27
C PHE A 735 -22.42 23.11 -11.61
N LYS A 736 -23.35 24.07 -11.61
CA LYS A 736 -23.82 24.74 -12.84
C LYS A 736 -22.68 25.45 -13.57
N THR A 737 -21.84 26.15 -12.82
CA THR A 737 -20.70 26.88 -13.37
C THR A 737 -19.62 25.93 -13.85
N ALA A 738 -19.36 24.85 -13.13
CA ALA A 738 -18.39 23.85 -13.54
C ALA A 738 -18.76 23.21 -14.89
N ASN A 739 -20.02 22.77 -15.04
CA ASN A 739 -20.52 22.21 -16.30
C ASN A 739 -20.52 23.23 -17.45
N LYS A 740 -20.71 24.53 -17.16
CA LYS A 740 -20.60 25.58 -18.19
C LYS A 740 -19.18 25.75 -18.70
N LEU A 741 -18.20 25.66 -17.80
CA LEU A 741 -16.78 25.87 -18.14
C LEU A 741 -16.20 24.63 -18.85
N ASP A 742 -16.51 23.44 -18.34
CA ASP A 742 -16.16 22.15 -18.93
C ASP A 742 -17.38 21.21 -19.04
N PRO A 743 -18.15 21.28 -20.14
CA PRO A 743 -19.31 20.41 -20.35
C PRO A 743 -18.94 18.98 -20.74
N SER A 744 -17.65 18.66 -20.89
CA SER A 744 -17.20 17.33 -21.31
C SER A 744 -16.94 16.38 -20.14
N ALA A 745 -16.86 16.91 -18.92
CA ALA A 745 -16.63 16.14 -17.71
C ALA A 745 -17.95 15.79 -17.00
N LEU A 746 -18.03 14.58 -16.43
CA LEU A 746 -19.11 14.23 -15.49
C LEU A 746 -18.80 14.83 -14.12
N LEU A 747 -19.79 15.47 -13.51
CA LEU A 747 -19.65 16.12 -12.21
C LEU A 747 -20.17 15.23 -11.09
N PHE A 748 -19.29 14.88 -10.17
CA PHE A 748 -19.57 13.98 -9.05
C PHE A 748 -19.83 14.77 -7.76
N VAL A 749 -20.81 14.30 -6.99
CA VAL A 749 -20.77 14.42 -5.53
C VAL A 749 -19.81 13.35 -5.00
N ASN A 750 -19.09 13.60 -3.91
CA ASN A 750 -18.14 12.62 -3.34
C ASN A 750 -18.14 12.71 -1.81
N ASP A 751 -18.38 11.59 -1.12
CA ASP A 751 -18.54 11.55 0.34
C ASP A 751 -18.20 10.18 0.95
N TYR A 752 -18.01 10.11 2.28
CA TYR A 752 -17.54 8.92 3.00
C TYR A 752 -18.54 8.39 4.05
N HIS A 753 -18.33 7.15 4.50
CA HIS A 753 -19.22 6.40 5.42
C HIS A 753 -20.67 6.25 4.95
N VAL A 754 -20.92 6.38 3.64
CA VAL A 754 -22.27 6.21 3.07
C VAL A 754 -22.65 4.73 3.06
N GLU A 755 -21.66 3.85 2.98
CA GLU A 755 -21.77 2.43 2.64
C GLU A 755 -21.59 1.47 3.81
N ASP A 756 -21.27 1.97 5.01
CA ASP A 756 -20.83 1.13 6.13
C ASP A 756 -21.70 1.19 7.40
N GLY A 757 -22.57 2.20 7.51
CA GLY A 757 -23.47 2.40 8.65
C GLY A 757 -22.78 2.87 9.94
N ASN A 758 -21.57 3.43 9.84
CA ASN A 758 -20.76 3.77 11.00
C ASN A 758 -20.67 5.28 11.31
N ASP A 759 -21.24 6.17 10.49
CA ASP A 759 -21.27 7.61 10.76
C ASP A 759 -22.72 8.15 10.75
N PRO A 760 -23.22 8.71 11.85
CA PRO A 760 -24.58 9.27 11.89
C PRO A 760 -24.78 10.46 10.93
N ARG A 761 -23.72 11.15 10.52
CA ARG A 761 -23.81 12.29 9.58
C ARG A 761 -24.01 11.82 8.15
N SER A 762 -23.62 10.58 7.84
CA SER A 762 -23.62 10.03 6.50
C SER A 762 -24.50 8.79 6.41
N SER A 763 -25.44 8.80 5.48
CA SER A 763 -26.25 7.63 5.18
C SER A 763 -26.69 7.69 3.72
N PRO A 764 -27.09 6.56 3.11
CA PRO A 764 -27.65 6.56 1.77
C PRO A 764 -28.81 7.55 1.63
N GLU A 765 -29.70 7.63 2.61
CA GLU A 765 -30.87 8.51 2.61
C GLU A 765 -30.48 9.99 2.65
N LYS A 766 -29.50 10.36 3.50
CA LYS A 766 -28.99 11.73 3.58
C LYS A 766 -28.28 12.14 2.29
N TYR A 767 -27.51 11.22 1.70
CA TYR A 767 -26.80 11.49 0.47
C TYR A 767 -27.76 11.64 -0.72
N ILE A 768 -28.77 10.76 -0.82
CA ILE A 768 -29.88 10.88 -1.78
C ILE A 768 -30.57 12.24 -1.64
N SER A 769 -30.92 12.64 -0.41
CA SER A 769 -31.56 13.94 -0.15
C SER A 769 -30.70 15.11 -0.64
N GLN A 770 -29.40 15.09 -0.37
CA GLN A 770 -28.46 16.11 -0.84
C GLN A 770 -28.37 16.15 -2.38
N ILE A 771 -28.28 15.00 -3.04
CA ILE A 771 -28.22 14.90 -4.52
C ILE A 771 -29.53 15.44 -5.14
N LEU A 772 -30.68 15.06 -4.61
CA LEU A 772 -31.98 15.51 -5.10
C LEU A 772 -32.17 17.02 -4.91
N ASP A 773 -31.68 17.59 -3.81
CA ASP A 773 -31.69 19.04 -3.58
C ASP A 773 -30.86 19.78 -4.64
N LEU A 774 -29.64 19.30 -4.93
CA LEU A 774 -28.79 19.84 -5.99
C LEU A 774 -29.48 19.77 -7.36
N GLN A 775 -30.04 18.62 -7.73
CA GLN A 775 -30.74 18.43 -8.99
C GLN A 775 -31.97 19.35 -9.10
N THR A 776 -32.74 19.52 -8.02
CA THR A 776 -33.90 20.42 -7.96
C THR A 776 -33.50 21.87 -8.20
N GLN A 777 -32.31 22.27 -7.78
CA GLN A 777 -31.72 23.60 -8.01
C GLN A 777 -31.04 23.75 -9.40
N GLY A 778 -31.14 22.72 -10.25
CA GLY A 778 -30.61 22.68 -11.61
C GLY A 778 -29.12 22.36 -11.71
N ALA A 779 -28.51 21.79 -10.67
CA ALA A 779 -27.14 21.30 -10.73
C ALA A 779 -27.06 20.03 -11.61
N PRO A 780 -26.17 19.98 -12.62
CA PRO A 780 -25.97 18.79 -13.44
C PRO A 780 -25.09 17.76 -12.72
N VAL A 781 -25.63 17.13 -11.66
CA VAL A 781 -24.98 16.01 -10.99
C VAL A 781 -24.97 14.81 -11.94
N GLY A 782 -23.78 14.38 -12.34
CA GLY A 782 -23.56 13.33 -13.33
C GLY A 782 -23.13 11.98 -12.75
N GLY A 783 -22.75 11.91 -11.47
CA GLY A 783 -22.34 10.67 -10.81
C GLY A 783 -22.29 10.78 -9.29
N ILE A 784 -22.21 9.62 -8.63
CA ILE A 784 -22.16 9.47 -7.17
C ILE A 784 -20.80 8.85 -6.79
N GLY A 785 -19.99 9.61 -6.07
CA GLY A 785 -18.75 9.13 -5.48
C GLY A 785 -18.98 8.64 -4.06
N ILE A 786 -18.55 7.41 -3.79
CA ILE A 786 -18.45 6.82 -2.46
C ILE A 786 -16.95 6.65 -2.19
N GLN A 787 -16.40 7.32 -1.19
CA GLN A 787 -14.96 7.26 -0.92
C GLN A 787 -14.53 5.80 -0.70
N GLY A 788 -15.19 5.06 0.19
CA GLY A 788 -14.86 3.63 0.38
C GLY A 788 -13.78 3.38 1.44
N HIS A 789 -13.52 4.32 2.34
CA HIS A 789 -12.60 4.12 3.46
C HIS A 789 -13.27 3.24 4.54
N ILE A 790 -12.99 1.93 4.50
CA ILE A 790 -13.68 0.96 5.36
C ILE A 790 -12.71 0.09 6.17
N ASP A 791 -13.09 -0.26 7.40
CA ASP A 791 -12.27 -1.09 8.30
C ASP A 791 -12.71 -2.56 8.30
N SER A 792 -14.01 -2.82 8.37
CA SER A 792 -14.58 -4.18 8.53
C SER A 792 -15.73 -4.41 7.56
N PRO A 793 -15.49 -4.43 6.25
CA PRO A 793 -16.56 -4.46 5.26
C PRO A 793 -17.48 -5.68 5.40
N VAL A 794 -18.79 -5.44 5.36
CA VAL A 794 -19.83 -6.46 5.30
C VAL A 794 -20.61 -6.28 4.01
N GLY A 795 -20.47 -7.25 3.10
CA GLY A 795 -21.00 -7.16 1.74
C GLY A 795 -22.49 -6.77 1.65
N PRO A 796 -23.39 -7.41 2.43
CA PRO A 796 -24.81 -7.03 2.46
C PRO A 796 -25.11 -5.59 2.91
N ILE A 797 -24.32 -5.01 3.82
CA ILE A 797 -24.47 -3.59 4.23
C ILE A 797 -24.10 -2.67 3.07
N VAL A 798 -22.94 -2.92 2.47
CA VAL A 798 -22.45 -2.17 1.30
C VAL A 798 -23.43 -2.28 0.14
N CYS A 799 -23.92 -3.49 -0.16
CA CYS A 799 -24.92 -3.74 -1.20
C CYS A 799 -26.22 -2.98 -0.95
N SER A 800 -26.72 -2.95 0.29
CA SER A 800 -27.92 -2.18 0.66
C SER A 800 -27.75 -0.69 0.36
N ALA A 801 -26.61 -0.10 0.70
CA ALA A 801 -26.31 1.29 0.37
C ALA A 801 -26.25 1.53 -1.15
N LEU A 802 -25.60 0.64 -1.90
CA LEU A 802 -25.52 0.71 -3.35
C LEU A 802 -26.90 0.56 -4.04
N ASP A 803 -27.75 -0.34 -3.54
CA ASP A 803 -29.11 -0.55 -4.04
C ASP A 803 -29.96 0.71 -3.84
N GLN A 804 -29.85 1.36 -2.67
CA GLN A 804 -30.55 2.62 -2.39
C GLN A 804 -30.08 3.76 -3.30
N LEU A 805 -28.77 3.96 -3.41
CA LEU A 805 -28.19 5.02 -4.25
C LEU A 805 -28.47 4.77 -5.74
N GLY A 806 -28.47 3.50 -6.16
CA GLY A 806 -28.75 3.08 -7.54
C GLY A 806 -30.14 3.47 -8.04
N ILE A 807 -31.10 3.73 -7.14
CA ILE A 807 -32.45 4.22 -7.49
C ILE A 807 -32.38 5.56 -8.24
N LEU A 808 -31.35 6.38 -7.99
CA LEU A 808 -31.15 7.66 -8.66
C LEU A 808 -30.80 7.52 -10.15
N GLY A 809 -30.38 6.33 -10.60
CA GLY A 809 -29.98 6.08 -11.99
C GLY A 809 -28.71 6.83 -12.42
N LEU A 810 -27.94 7.34 -11.46
CA LEU A 810 -26.62 7.91 -11.68
C LEU A 810 -25.54 6.83 -11.51
N PRO A 811 -24.44 6.89 -12.29
CA PRO A 811 -23.33 5.96 -12.12
C PRO A 811 -22.67 6.16 -10.75
N ILE A 812 -22.45 5.06 -10.03
CA ILE A 812 -21.76 5.03 -8.74
C ILE A 812 -20.30 4.66 -8.96
N TRP A 813 -19.39 5.37 -8.31
CA TRP A 813 -17.97 5.03 -8.29
C TRP A 813 -17.49 4.89 -6.85
N PHE A 814 -16.74 3.83 -6.58
CA PHE A 814 -15.84 3.86 -5.43
C PHE A 814 -14.63 4.70 -5.81
N THR A 815 -14.46 5.86 -5.18
CA THR A 815 -13.54 6.91 -5.63
C THR A 815 -12.20 6.89 -4.89
N GLU A 816 -12.17 6.34 -3.68
CA GLU A 816 -11.04 6.38 -2.73
C GLU A 816 -10.96 5.06 -1.90
N LEU A 817 -11.27 3.92 -2.52
CA LEU A 817 -11.41 2.64 -1.80
C LEU A 817 -10.09 2.23 -1.16
N ASP A 818 -10.11 2.00 0.14
CA ASP A 818 -9.05 1.31 0.86
C ASP A 818 -9.59 0.57 2.08
N VAL A 819 -8.83 -0.44 2.51
CA VAL A 819 -9.11 -1.25 3.69
C VAL A 819 -7.85 -1.36 4.53
N SER A 820 -7.98 -1.19 5.84
CA SER A 820 -6.83 -1.18 6.75
C SER A 820 -6.87 -2.38 7.71
N SER A 821 -5.76 -3.11 7.77
CA SER A 821 -5.48 -4.06 8.84
C SER A 821 -3.99 -4.36 8.90
N ILE A 822 -3.44 -4.46 10.10
CA ILE A 822 -2.04 -4.86 10.31
C ILE A 822 -1.78 -6.25 9.72
N ASN A 823 -2.77 -7.16 9.81
CA ASN A 823 -2.66 -8.48 9.21
C ASN A 823 -3.01 -8.40 7.71
N GLU A 824 -2.02 -8.62 6.85
CA GLU A 824 -2.19 -8.53 5.40
C GLU A 824 -3.21 -9.52 4.82
N HIS A 825 -3.46 -10.66 5.46
CA HIS A 825 -4.48 -11.61 5.01
C HIS A 825 -5.89 -11.09 5.28
N ILE A 826 -6.08 -10.41 6.41
CA ILE A 826 -7.35 -9.74 6.73
C ILE A 826 -7.60 -8.59 5.77
N ARG A 827 -6.57 -7.76 5.55
CA ARG A 827 -6.61 -6.72 4.51
C ARG A 827 -6.97 -7.29 3.13
N ALA A 828 -6.37 -8.42 2.76
CA ALA A 828 -6.65 -9.08 1.49
C ALA A 828 -8.11 -9.54 1.37
N ASP A 829 -8.65 -10.13 2.44
CA ASP A 829 -10.02 -10.62 2.45
C ASP A 829 -11.04 -9.47 2.41
N ASP A 830 -10.78 -8.38 3.13
CA ASP A 830 -11.64 -7.19 3.16
C ASP A 830 -11.67 -6.47 1.82
N LEU A 831 -10.50 -6.35 1.19
CA LEU A 831 -10.40 -5.80 -0.15
C LEU A 831 -11.19 -6.66 -1.16
N GLU A 832 -11.12 -8.00 -1.05
CA GLU A 832 -11.92 -8.88 -1.91
C GLU A 832 -13.42 -8.71 -1.70
N VAL A 833 -13.89 -8.47 -0.47
CA VAL A 833 -15.31 -8.15 -0.21
C VAL A 833 -15.71 -6.92 -1.00
N MET A 834 -15.01 -5.80 -0.80
CA MET A 834 -15.35 -4.53 -1.46
C MET A 834 -15.29 -4.62 -2.98
N LEU A 835 -14.22 -5.21 -3.52
CA LEU A 835 -14.03 -5.32 -4.97
C LEU A 835 -15.09 -6.22 -5.62
N ARG A 836 -15.49 -7.32 -4.97
CA ARG A 836 -16.54 -8.21 -5.51
C ARG A 836 -17.92 -7.58 -5.44
N GLU A 837 -18.25 -6.87 -4.35
CA GLU A 837 -19.53 -6.15 -4.25
C GLU A 837 -19.62 -5.06 -5.33
N ALA A 838 -18.57 -4.24 -5.45
CA ALA A 838 -18.49 -3.19 -6.47
C ALA A 838 -18.60 -3.77 -7.89
N PHE A 839 -17.83 -4.80 -8.23
CA PHE A 839 -17.82 -5.38 -9.58
C PHE A 839 -19.14 -6.07 -9.93
N ALA A 840 -19.82 -6.68 -8.95
CA ALA A 840 -21.09 -7.37 -9.17
C ALA A 840 -22.30 -6.44 -9.18
N HIS A 841 -22.21 -5.22 -8.66
CA HIS A 841 -23.37 -4.32 -8.55
C HIS A 841 -23.63 -3.55 -9.86
N PRO A 842 -24.86 -3.56 -10.42
CA PRO A 842 -25.13 -2.97 -11.74
C PRO A 842 -25.01 -1.45 -11.80
N ALA A 843 -25.23 -0.74 -10.68
CA ALA A 843 -25.10 0.72 -10.64
C ALA A 843 -23.65 1.21 -10.47
N VAL A 844 -22.69 0.31 -10.22
CA VAL A 844 -21.29 0.70 -10.02
C VAL A 844 -20.56 0.64 -11.35
N ASP A 845 -19.93 1.75 -11.72
CA ASP A 845 -19.26 1.91 -13.02
C ASP A 845 -17.74 2.01 -12.91
N GLY A 846 -17.18 2.04 -11.71
CA GLY A 846 -15.73 2.03 -11.54
C GLY A 846 -15.28 1.97 -10.09
N VAL A 847 -14.04 1.52 -9.90
CA VAL A 847 -13.38 1.45 -8.60
C VAL A 847 -12.01 2.09 -8.67
N MET A 848 -11.69 2.89 -7.67
CA MET A 848 -10.44 3.63 -7.57
C MET A 848 -9.88 3.41 -6.19
N LEU A 849 -8.68 2.81 -6.12
CA LEU A 849 -8.02 2.59 -4.83
C LEU A 849 -7.37 3.89 -4.35
N TRP A 850 -7.42 4.20 -3.05
CA TRP A 850 -6.76 5.41 -2.51
C TRP A 850 -5.28 5.20 -2.22
N GLY A 851 -4.56 4.85 -3.29
CA GLY A 851 -3.17 4.44 -3.27
C GLY A 851 -3.03 2.92 -3.25
N PHE A 852 -1.80 2.44 -3.34
CA PHE A 852 -1.50 1.01 -3.30
C PHE A 852 -0.10 0.66 -2.76
N TRP A 853 0.72 1.64 -2.40
CA TRP A 853 2.13 1.46 -2.04
C TRP A 853 2.40 1.98 -0.62
N GLU A 854 3.03 1.17 0.22
CA GLU A 854 3.33 1.51 1.62
C GLU A 854 4.13 2.82 1.72
N LEU A 855 3.86 3.62 2.74
CA LEU A 855 4.38 4.99 2.93
C LEU A 855 3.86 6.03 1.92
N PHE A 856 3.08 5.63 0.90
CA PHE A 856 2.36 6.56 0.01
C PHE A 856 0.84 6.54 0.22
N MET A 857 0.38 5.77 1.20
CA MET A 857 -1.03 5.70 1.62
C MET A 857 -1.35 6.82 2.61
N SER A 858 -2.58 7.33 2.60
CA SER A 858 -3.08 8.19 3.68
C SER A 858 -3.45 7.40 4.95
N ARG A 859 -3.83 6.13 4.80
CA ARG A 859 -4.14 5.20 5.88
C ARG A 859 -3.05 4.14 6.00
N ASP A 860 -2.54 3.96 7.22
CA ASP A 860 -1.57 2.92 7.50
C ASP A 860 -2.15 1.54 7.21
N ASN A 861 -1.26 0.61 6.82
CA ASN A 861 -1.62 -0.78 6.58
C ASN A 861 -2.77 -0.94 5.57
N SER A 862 -2.80 -0.13 4.51
CA SER A 862 -3.81 -0.19 3.44
C SER A 862 -3.25 -0.52 2.05
N HIS A 863 -1.96 -0.84 1.97
CA HIS A 863 -1.22 -1.01 0.72
C HIS A 863 -1.33 -2.41 0.11
N LEU A 864 -1.06 -2.51 -1.19
CA LEU A 864 -0.88 -3.75 -1.96
C LEU A 864 0.59 -4.13 -2.12
N VAL A 865 1.47 -3.13 -2.11
CA VAL A 865 2.91 -3.25 -2.30
C VAL A 865 3.63 -2.62 -1.12
N ASN A 866 4.53 -3.36 -0.48
CA ASN A 866 5.33 -2.88 0.64
C ASN A 866 6.31 -1.79 0.19
N ALA A 867 6.90 -1.07 1.13
CA ALA A 867 7.63 0.19 0.85
C ALA A 867 8.76 0.00 -0.18
N GLU A 868 9.39 -1.17 -0.16
CA GLU A 868 10.53 -1.53 -1.02
C GLU A 868 10.13 -2.41 -2.22
N GLY A 869 8.84 -2.50 -2.56
CA GLY A 869 8.36 -3.13 -3.82
C GLY A 869 7.82 -4.55 -3.72
N ASP A 870 7.88 -5.18 -2.55
CA ASP A 870 7.36 -6.54 -2.36
C ASP A 870 5.81 -6.56 -2.37
N ILE A 871 5.19 -7.36 -3.25
CA ILE A 871 3.73 -7.52 -3.30
C ILE A 871 3.26 -8.35 -2.11
N ASN A 872 2.39 -7.75 -1.30
CA ASN A 872 1.85 -8.37 -0.09
C ASN A 872 0.60 -9.23 -0.39
N GLU A 873 0.00 -9.85 0.62
CA GLU A 873 -1.15 -10.74 0.40
C GLU A 873 -2.39 -10.04 -0.17
N ALA A 874 -2.62 -8.78 0.17
CA ALA A 874 -3.69 -7.98 -0.42
C ALA A 874 -3.43 -7.69 -1.91
N GLY A 875 -2.18 -7.36 -2.26
CA GLY A 875 -1.78 -7.20 -3.66
C GLY A 875 -1.93 -8.49 -4.46
N LYS A 876 -1.52 -9.64 -3.92
CA LYS A 876 -1.71 -10.95 -4.57
C LYS A 876 -3.20 -11.25 -4.78
N ARG A 877 -4.06 -10.94 -3.79
CA ARG A 877 -5.51 -11.13 -3.91
C ARG A 877 -6.12 -10.23 -4.99
N TYR A 878 -5.75 -8.95 -5.02
CA TYR A 878 -6.16 -8.01 -6.05
C TYR A 878 -5.80 -8.49 -7.46
N LEU A 879 -4.54 -8.89 -7.67
CA LEU A 879 -4.07 -9.38 -8.98
C LEU A 879 -4.80 -10.67 -9.40
N LYS A 880 -5.10 -11.56 -8.45
CA LYS A 880 -5.89 -12.77 -8.72
C LYS A 880 -7.32 -12.44 -9.15
N LEU A 881 -7.97 -11.44 -8.56
CA LEU A 881 -9.30 -10.99 -8.98
C LEU A 881 -9.26 -10.36 -10.37
N LYS A 882 -8.27 -9.52 -10.68
CA LYS A 882 -8.06 -8.97 -12.03
C LYS A 882 -7.93 -10.09 -13.06
N GLN A 883 -7.23 -11.18 -12.73
CA GLN A 883 -7.11 -12.35 -13.59
C GLN A 883 -8.41 -13.17 -13.67
N GLU A 884 -9.16 -13.32 -12.57
CA GLU A 884 -10.49 -13.96 -12.54
C GLU A 884 -11.49 -13.22 -13.43
N TRP A 885 -11.36 -11.91 -13.55
CA TRP A 885 -12.22 -11.05 -14.38
C TRP A 885 -11.71 -10.84 -15.81
N LEU A 886 -10.93 -11.79 -16.32
CA LEU A 886 -10.57 -11.88 -17.73
C LEU A 886 -11.12 -13.16 -18.34
N THR A 887 -11.61 -13.06 -19.57
CA THR A 887 -12.16 -14.19 -20.31
C THR A 887 -11.06 -14.87 -21.12
N SER A 888 -11.01 -16.20 -21.01
CA SER A 888 -10.26 -17.08 -21.92
C SER A 888 -11.18 -18.22 -22.33
N SER A 889 -11.26 -18.51 -23.62
CA SER A 889 -12.05 -19.61 -24.17
C SER A 889 -11.32 -20.23 -25.35
N HIS A 890 -11.46 -21.53 -25.55
CA HIS A 890 -10.88 -22.22 -26.70
C HIS A 890 -11.67 -23.47 -27.07
N GLY A 891 -11.61 -23.87 -28.32
CA GLY A 891 -12.25 -25.09 -28.80
C GLY A 891 -12.32 -25.18 -30.32
N CYS A 892 -12.87 -26.28 -30.82
CA CYS A 892 -13.11 -26.44 -32.26
C CYS A 892 -14.37 -25.66 -32.67
N VAL A 893 -14.39 -25.20 -33.92
CA VAL A 893 -15.62 -24.67 -34.54
C VAL A 893 -16.64 -25.80 -34.64
N GLY A 894 -17.90 -25.52 -34.29
CA GLY A 894 -19.00 -26.47 -34.38
C GLY A 894 -19.38 -26.81 -35.82
N ASP A 895 -20.16 -27.88 -35.99
CA ASP A 895 -20.66 -28.33 -37.31
C ASP A 895 -21.57 -27.29 -37.99
N ASP A 896 -22.13 -26.37 -37.21
CA ASP A 896 -22.92 -25.23 -37.66
C ASP A 896 -22.07 -24.02 -38.10
N GLY A 897 -20.74 -24.14 -38.05
CA GLY A 897 -19.80 -23.08 -38.39
C GLY A 897 -19.64 -22.03 -37.28
N GLN A 898 -20.08 -22.30 -36.05
CA GLN A 898 -20.05 -21.33 -34.96
C GLN A 898 -19.15 -21.75 -33.80
N PHE A 899 -18.62 -20.76 -33.10
CA PHE A 899 -17.99 -20.92 -31.78
C PHE A 899 -18.63 -19.95 -30.80
N CYS A 900 -19.26 -20.48 -29.75
CA CYS A 900 -20.01 -19.71 -28.77
C CYS A 900 -19.31 -19.69 -27.42
N PHE A 901 -19.28 -18.53 -26.78
CA PHE A 901 -18.79 -18.38 -25.40
C PHE A 901 -19.46 -17.18 -24.72
N ARG A 902 -19.36 -17.10 -23.39
CA ARG A 902 -19.81 -15.92 -22.64
C ARG A 902 -18.60 -15.17 -22.09
N GLY A 903 -18.41 -13.91 -22.49
CA GLY A 903 -17.22 -13.12 -22.17
C GLY A 903 -17.54 -11.83 -21.43
N PHE A 904 -16.61 -11.40 -20.56
CA PHE A 904 -16.62 -10.08 -19.92
C PHE A 904 -16.58 -8.96 -20.96
N HIS A 905 -17.19 -7.82 -20.64
CA HIS A 905 -17.12 -6.66 -21.51
C HIS A 905 -15.66 -6.16 -21.68
N GLY A 906 -15.31 -5.76 -22.90
CA GLY A 906 -13.97 -5.27 -23.24
C GLY A 906 -13.41 -5.78 -24.55
N ALA A 907 -12.10 -5.64 -24.74
CA ALA A 907 -11.41 -5.95 -25.99
C ALA A 907 -10.85 -7.38 -25.99
N TYR A 908 -10.93 -8.03 -27.15
CA TYR A 908 -10.56 -9.42 -27.36
C TYR A 908 -9.66 -9.59 -28.57
N GLU A 909 -8.81 -10.61 -28.48
CA GLU A 909 -8.09 -11.20 -29.58
C GLU A 909 -8.57 -12.65 -29.78
N VAL A 910 -8.78 -13.03 -31.03
CA VAL A 910 -9.08 -14.40 -31.43
C VAL A 910 -8.01 -14.90 -32.40
N GLU A 911 -7.39 -16.02 -32.05
CA GLU A 911 -6.48 -16.79 -32.88
C GLU A 911 -7.25 -17.97 -33.49
N ILE A 912 -7.20 -18.07 -34.82
CA ILE A 912 -7.90 -19.06 -35.63
C ILE A 912 -6.84 -19.94 -36.27
N VAL A 913 -6.77 -21.20 -35.86
CA VAL A 913 -5.75 -22.15 -36.31
C VAL A 913 -6.43 -23.19 -37.22
N SER A 914 -6.08 -23.19 -38.50
CA SER A 914 -6.57 -24.15 -39.50
C SER A 914 -5.41 -25.03 -40.01
N LEU A 915 -5.69 -25.96 -40.94
CA LEU A 915 -4.68 -26.85 -41.53
C LEU A 915 -3.69 -26.06 -42.42
N GLY A 916 -2.71 -25.41 -41.80
CA GLY A 916 -1.60 -24.73 -42.47
C GLY A 916 -1.49 -23.23 -42.17
N ASP A 917 -2.56 -22.60 -41.67
CA ASP A 917 -2.61 -21.16 -41.44
C ASP A 917 -3.05 -20.80 -40.01
N CYS A 918 -2.57 -19.65 -39.54
CA CYS A 918 -2.95 -19.06 -38.26
C CYS A 918 -3.32 -17.58 -38.48
N ILE A 919 -4.59 -17.23 -38.23
CA ILE A 919 -5.10 -15.87 -38.42
C ILE A 919 -5.48 -15.29 -37.07
N THR A 920 -5.07 -14.04 -36.82
CA THR A 920 -5.46 -13.28 -35.62
C THR A 920 -6.41 -12.16 -35.99
N LYS A 921 -7.51 -12.02 -35.25
CA LYS A 921 -8.46 -10.90 -35.35
C LYS A 921 -8.74 -10.29 -33.98
N THR A 922 -9.18 -9.04 -33.95
CA THR A 922 -9.60 -8.35 -32.73
C THR A 922 -11.05 -7.93 -32.81
N PHE A 923 -11.76 -7.95 -31.68
CA PHE A 923 -13.14 -7.45 -31.57
C PHE A 923 -13.40 -6.92 -30.15
N VAL A 924 -14.53 -6.22 -29.98
CA VAL A 924 -14.96 -5.68 -28.69
C VAL A 924 -16.28 -6.34 -28.30
N VAL A 925 -16.41 -6.72 -27.04
CA VAL A 925 -17.67 -7.15 -26.42
C VAL A 925 -18.21 -6.00 -25.61
N ASP A 926 -19.18 -5.29 -26.18
CA ASP A 926 -19.92 -4.23 -25.49
C ASP A 926 -21.08 -4.79 -24.66
N GLU A 927 -21.55 -4.02 -23.70
CA GLU A 927 -22.74 -4.35 -22.90
C GLU A 927 -23.98 -4.57 -23.79
N GLY A 928 -24.80 -5.55 -23.43
CA GLY A 928 -26.08 -5.79 -24.09
C GLY A 928 -26.74 -7.12 -23.74
N ASP A 929 -28.07 -7.15 -23.85
CA ASP A 929 -28.88 -8.31 -23.44
C ASP A 929 -28.94 -9.44 -24.48
N SER A 930 -28.73 -9.12 -25.76
CA SER A 930 -28.77 -10.10 -26.86
C SER A 930 -27.36 -10.60 -27.20
N PRO A 931 -27.20 -11.86 -27.67
CA PRO A 931 -25.90 -12.36 -28.10
C PRO A 931 -25.24 -11.44 -29.13
N LEU A 932 -23.94 -11.21 -28.97
CA LEU A 932 -23.11 -10.47 -29.93
C LEU A 932 -22.63 -11.42 -31.02
N VAL A 933 -23.02 -11.19 -32.26
CA VAL A 933 -22.59 -12.00 -33.41
C VAL A 933 -21.43 -11.31 -34.13
N ILE A 934 -20.29 -11.99 -34.22
CA ILE A 934 -19.11 -11.53 -34.96
C ILE A 934 -18.91 -12.44 -36.16
N ASN A 935 -19.04 -11.90 -37.37
CA ASN A 935 -18.80 -12.65 -38.59
C ASN A 935 -17.31 -12.60 -38.96
N ILE A 936 -16.72 -13.78 -39.20
CA ILE A 936 -15.32 -13.95 -39.55
C ILE A 936 -15.26 -14.71 -40.88
N ASP A 937 -14.72 -14.05 -41.89
CA ASP A 937 -14.45 -14.67 -43.20
C ASP A 937 -13.07 -15.32 -43.17
N LEU A 938 -12.99 -16.61 -43.53
CA LEU A 938 -11.76 -17.43 -43.46
C LEU A 938 -10.90 -17.34 -44.72
#